data_AF-S2XLM4-F1
#
_entry.id   AF-S2XLM4-F1
#
_cell.length_a   1.000
_cell.length_b   1.000
_cell.length_c   1.000
_cell.angle_alpha   90.00
_cell.angle_beta   90.00
_cell.angle_gamma   90.00
#
_symmetry.space_group_name_H-M   'P 1'
#
loop_
_entity.id
_entity.type
_entity.pdbx_description
1 polymer ?
#
loop_
_entity_poly.entity_id
_entity_poly.type
_entity_poly.pdbx_seq_one_letter_code
_entity_poly.pdbx_strand_id
1 'polypeptide(L)'
;MSDKALQAVSSLKGIGGETEKTLNDMGIVTLLDLVMTFPYRHEDFRLKNISETPHNERITVEGRVESEPSVLFLGKNKSRMQIRLLVGPHLIKVVFFNQAYLKNKITSGQIITVTGKWDRGRQAISVSNFSPGPKTDNVDFEPMYSLKGSLHQKTFRKFMHQALQEVANDLEECLPHSLRETYKLLPVHEALEGIHFPKSAEHVKQARRRFVYEELLQFQLKMQAIKKARKEQNKGLSIAYDVQKLKDLIAALPYELTNAQKRVVNEICKDLKEPHRMNRLLQGDVGSGKTVVAAIGLYAVITAGYQGAMMAPTEILAEQHAASLHDWLSPLGIRMALLTGSTKTKARRILLEQLQNGEIDLLIGTHALIQPDVEFKKLGLVITDEQHRFGVEQRRVLRDKGMNPDVLFMTATPIPRTLAITAFGEMDVSIIDEMPAGRKEIETHWVKKELFDQIIKRMVVELQAGRQAYVICPLIEESDKLDVQNAVEVYEQLSSIFHQKYKVGLMHGRLHSSEKDEVMRAFSDGEVQVLVSTTVVEVGVNVPNATFMVIYDAERFGLAQLHQLRGRVGRGSEQSYCILLADPKSEEGKERMTSMTETNDGFKLAEKDLELRGAGDFFGRKQSGMPEFKMADLVHDYRALETARQDAERFISSDEFWTSDETKCLRNYLEKSGAMDGERID
;
A
#
# COMPACT_ATOMS: atom_id res chain seq x y z
N MET A 1 -29.78 19.47 -8.23
CA MET A 1 -30.45 18.48 -7.33
C MET A 1 -31.92 18.83 -7.22
N SER A 2 -32.82 17.90 -7.57
CA SER A 2 -34.26 18.12 -7.48
C SER A 2 -34.79 17.93 -6.06
N ASP A 3 -35.98 18.48 -5.81
CA ASP A 3 -36.64 18.52 -4.49
C ASP A 3 -36.96 17.13 -3.92
N LYS A 4 -37.06 16.09 -4.76
CA LYS A 4 -37.43 14.73 -4.34
C LYS A 4 -36.27 13.93 -3.77
N ALA A 5 -35.08 14.04 -4.37
CA ALA A 5 -33.90 13.31 -3.90
C ALA A 5 -33.51 13.72 -2.46
N LEU A 6 -33.82 14.96 -2.07
CA LEU A 6 -33.54 15.53 -0.75
C LEU A 6 -34.67 15.32 0.27
N GLN A 7 -35.76 14.64 -0.10
CA GLN A 7 -36.83 14.33 0.85
C GLN A 7 -36.35 13.36 1.93
N ALA A 8 -36.87 13.53 3.14
CA ALA A 8 -36.61 12.64 4.25
C ALA A 8 -37.11 11.21 3.95
N VAL A 9 -36.39 10.19 4.41
CA VAL A 9 -36.78 8.79 4.23
C VAL A 9 -38.18 8.45 4.76
N SER A 10 -38.71 9.22 5.71
CA SER A 10 -40.08 9.09 6.21
C SER A 10 -41.17 9.35 5.17
N SER A 11 -40.85 9.95 4.03
CA SER A 11 -41.81 10.10 2.91
C SER A 11 -42.23 8.76 2.32
N LEU A 12 -41.41 7.71 2.45
CA LEU A 12 -41.69 6.39 1.88
C LEU A 12 -42.76 5.64 2.67
N LYS A 13 -43.68 5.03 1.92
CA LYS A 13 -44.75 4.21 2.48
C LYS A 13 -44.21 2.97 3.21
N GLY A 14 -44.37 2.96 4.53
CA GLY A 14 -44.01 1.83 5.40
C GLY A 14 -42.81 2.09 6.30
N ILE A 15 -42.21 3.28 6.22
CA ILE A 15 -41.21 3.74 7.19
C ILE A 15 -41.94 4.48 8.32
N GLY A 16 -42.06 3.82 9.48
CA GLY A 16 -42.56 4.44 10.71
C GLY A 16 -41.42 5.06 11.53
N GLY A 17 -41.75 5.79 12.60
CA GLY A 17 -40.75 6.55 13.38
C GLY A 17 -39.60 5.73 13.98
N GLU A 18 -39.84 4.47 14.37
CA GLU A 18 -38.77 3.58 14.86
C GLU A 18 -37.82 3.14 13.73
N THR A 19 -38.36 2.89 12.53
CA THR A 19 -37.57 2.52 11.35
C THR A 19 -36.79 3.72 10.83
N GLU A 20 -37.40 4.90 10.80
CA GLU A 20 -36.74 6.16 10.47
C GLU A 20 -35.56 6.44 11.41
N LYS A 21 -35.75 6.28 12.72
CA LYS A 21 -34.67 6.43 13.70
C LYS A 21 -33.52 5.44 13.43
N THR A 22 -33.84 4.19 13.13
CA THR A 22 -32.84 3.15 12.81
C THR A 22 -32.05 3.50 11.53
N LEU A 23 -32.71 4.06 10.51
CA LEU A 23 -32.06 4.51 9.28
C LEU A 23 -31.18 5.76 9.52
N ASN A 24 -31.67 6.72 10.30
CA ASN A 24 -30.90 7.89 10.70
C ASN A 24 -29.65 7.52 11.51
N ASP A 25 -29.74 6.53 12.40
CA ASP A 25 -28.59 5.97 13.15
C ASP A 25 -27.57 5.27 12.22
N MET A 26 -27.97 4.92 11.00
CA MET A 26 -27.10 4.43 9.93
C MET A 26 -26.59 5.55 9.01
N GLY A 27 -26.95 6.81 9.26
CA GLY A 27 -26.60 7.96 8.43
C GLY A 27 -27.48 8.12 7.19
N ILE A 28 -28.61 7.42 7.12
CA ILE A 28 -29.53 7.43 5.97
C ILE A 28 -30.71 8.36 6.31
N VAL A 29 -30.64 9.62 5.88
CA VAL A 29 -31.64 10.64 6.21
C VAL A 29 -32.54 10.96 5.03
N THR A 30 -31.99 10.98 3.81
CA THR A 30 -32.71 11.32 2.58
C THR A 30 -32.95 10.12 1.66
N LEU A 31 -33.85 10.26 0.69
CA LEU A 31 -34.04 9.25 -0.37
C LEU A 31 -32.75 9.01 -1.16
N LEU A 32 -31.97 10.06 -1.42
CA LEU A 32 -30.67 9.93 -2.08
C LEU A 32 -29.69 9.11 -1.24
N ASP A 33 -29.64 9.33 0.08
CA ASP A 33 -28.77 8.54 0.98
C ASP A 33 -29.15 7.07 0.96
N LEU A 34 -30.45 6.77 0.92
CA LEU A 34 -30.97 5.41 0.87
C LEU A 34 -30.54 4.72 -0.43
N VAL A 35 -30.75 5.35 -1.58
CA VAL A 35 -30.35 4.80 -2.89
C VAL A 35 -28.83 4.70 -3.03
N MET A 36 -28.07 5.56 -2.37
CA MET A 36 -26.61 5.52 -2.35
C MET A 36 -26.03 4.64 -1.24
N THR A 37 -26.85 3.75 -0.64
CA THR A 37 -26.44 2.74 0.33
C THR A 37 -26.19 1.40 -0.37
N PHE A 38 -24.93 1.09 -0.68
CA PHE A 38 -24.58 -0.08 -1.46
C PHE A 38 -24.54 -1.40 -0.66
N PRO A 39 -24.87 -2.54 -1.29
CA PRO A 39 -24.71 -3.85 -0.68
C PRO A 39 -23.23 -4.27 -0.61
N TYR A 40 -22.86 -4.98 0.45
CA TYR A 40 -21.49 -5.49 0.63
C TYR A 40 -21.23 -6.79 -0.15
N ARG A 41 -22.30 -7.48 -0.59
CA ARG A 41 -22.22 -8.63 -1.51
C ARG A 41 -23.56 -8.89 -2.21
N HIS A 42 -23.52 -9.68 -3.28
CA HIS A 42 -24.70 -10.24 -3.94
C HIS A 42 -24.73 -11.75 -3.72
N GLU A 43 -25.87 -12.28 -3.29
CA GLU A 43 -26.09 -13.73 -3.18
C GLU A 43 -26.66 -14.28 -4.48
N ASP A 44 -25.98 -15.28 -5.05
CA ASP A 44 -26.41 -16.01 -6.25
C ASP A 44 -27.35 -17.16 -5.86
N PHE A 45 -28.60 -17.03 -6.28
CA PHE A 45 -29.67 -17.99 -6.08
C PHE A 45 -30.03 -18.78 -7.35
N ARG A 46 -29.20 -18.72 -8.40
CA ARG A 46 -29.43 -19.52 -9.61
C ARG A 46 -29.38 -21.01 -9.29
N LEU A 47 -30.28 -21.76 -9.93
CA LEU A 47 -30.26 -23.21 -9.88
C LEU A 47 -29.01 -23.70 -10.58
N LYS A 48 -28.14 -24.41 -9.85
CA LYS A 48 -26.91 -24.99 -10.40
C LYS A 48 -27.02 -26.49 -10.55
N ASN A 49 -26.41 -27.01 -11.61
CA ASN A 49 -26.29 -28.45 -11.78
C ASN A 49 -25.22 -29.00 -10.84
N ILE A 50 -25.61 -29.93 -9.97
CA ILE A 50 -24.72 -30.55 -8.98
C ILE A 50 -23.53 -31.24 -9.64
N SER A 51 -23.72 -31.81 -10.84
CA SER A 51 -22.68 -32.56 -11.56
C SER A 51 -21.51 -31.69 -12.04
N GLU A 52 -21.78 -30.42 -12.34
CA GLU A 52 -20.81 -29.47 -12.91
C GLU A 52 -20.22 -28.53 -11.85
N THR A 53 -20.72 -28.60 -10.61
CA THR A 53 -20.30 -27.68 -9.55
C THR A 53 -19.02 -28.19 -8.85
N PRO A 54 -17.95 -27.37 -8.80
CA PRO A 54 -16.78 -27.57 -7.93
C PRO A 54 -17.11 -27.87 -6.45
N HIS A 55 -16.18 -28.55 -5.78
CA HIS A 55 -16.24 -28.74 -4.34
C HIS A 55 -16.15 -27.39 -3.61
N ASN A 56 -16.82 -27.27 -2.46
CA ASN A 56 -16.81 -26.10 -1.59
C ASN A 56 -17.53 -24.85 -2.12
N GLU A 57 -18.18 -24.93 -3.28
CA GLU A 57 -18.94 -23.84 -3.86
C GLU A 57 -20.34 -23.72 -3.23
N ARG A 58 -20.88 -22.50 -3.17
CA ARG A 58 -22.26 -22.27 -2.74
C ARG A 58 -23.20 -22.50 -3.92
N ILE A 59 -24.17 -23.39 -3.75
CA ILE A 59 -25.17 -23.74 -4.78
C ILE A 59 -26.58 -23.57 -4.26
N THR A 60 -27.50 -23.26 -5.17
CA THR A 60 -28.94 -23.35 -4.95
C THR A 60 -29.47 -24.51 -5.78
N VAL A 61 -30.22 -25.40 -5.14
CA VAL A 61 -30.83 -26.55 -5.79
C VAL A 61 -32.29 -26.69 -5.37
N GLU A 62 -33.09 -27.15 -6.30
CA GLU A 62 -34.48 -27.53 -6.08
C GLU A 62 -34.57 -29.05 -6.08
N GLY A 63 -35.29 -29.62 -5.12
CA GLY A 63 -35.48 -31.06 -5.09
C GLY A 63 -36.64 -31.51 -4.23
N ARG A 64 -37.00 -32.78 -4.40
CA ARG A 64 -38.05 -33.45 -3.63
C ARG A 64 -37.46 -34.11 -2.38
N VAL A 65 -38.07 -33.87 -1.23
CA VAL A 65 -37.64 -34.49 0.03
C VAL A 65 -38.03 -35.97 0.03
N GLU A 66 -37.06 -36.86 0.17
CA GLU A 66 -37.25 -38.33 0.14
C GLU A 66 -37.08 -38.99 1.51
N SER A 67 -36.66 -38.24 2.54
CA SER A 67 -36.54 -38.77 3.89
C SER A 67 -37.15 -37.86 4.93
N GLU A 68 -37.62 -38.44 6.03
CA GLU A 68 -38.03 -37.67 7.19
C GLU A 68 -36.83 -36.92 7.82
N PRO A 69 -37.05 -35.70 8.36
CA PRO A 69 -35.99 -34.94 9.01
C PRO A 69 -35.50 -35.62 10.30
N SER A 70 -34.23 -36.03 10.29
CA SER A 70 -33.53 -36.58 11.46
C SER A 70 -32.77 -35.46 12.19
N VAL A 71 -33.01 -35.30 13.50
CA VAL A 71 -32.36 -34.25 14.32
C VAL A 71 -31.45 -34.91 15.35
N LEU A 72 -30.20 -34.45 15.41
CA LEU A 72 -29.17 -34.93 16.33
C LEU A 72 -28.67 -33.76 17.18
N PHE A 73 -28.77 -33.86 18.51
CA PHE A 73 -28.28 -32.84 19.44
C PHE A 73 -26.84 -33.18 19.86
N LEU A 74 -25.91 -32.25 19.65
CA LEU A 74 -24.47 -32.42 19.82
C LEU A 74 -23.92 -31.59 21.00
N GLY A 75 -24.79 -31.09 21.89
CA GLY A 75 -24.45 -30.29 23.07
C GLY A 75 -25.46 -29.17 23.36
N LYS A 76 -25.20 -28.32 24.38
CA LYS A 76 -26.03 -27.12 24.66
C LYS A 76 -26.00 -26.21 23.43
N ASN A 77 -27.17 -25.92 22.87
CA ASN A 77 -27.41 -25.07 21.69
C ASN A 77 -26.75 -25.54 20.37
N LYS A 78 -26.34 -26.82 20.26
CA LYS A 78 -25.82 -27.39 19.01
C LYS A 78 -26.74 -28.51 18.52
N SER A 79 -27.47 -28.29 17.43
CA SER A 79 -28.33 -29.30 16.81
C SER A 79 -27.95 -29.47 15.34
N ARG A 80 -28.06 -30.68 14.80
CA ARG A 80 -27.84 -30.97 13.39
C ARG A 80 -29.04 -31.72 12.85
N MET A 81 -29.78 -31.10 11.92
CA MET A 81 -30.87 -31.75 11.21
C MET A 81 -30.38 -32.24 9.84
N GLN A 82 -30.80 -33.42 9.40
CA GLN A 82 -30.45 -33.99 8.10
C GLN A 82 -31.69 -34.53 7.39
N ILE A 83 -31.76 -34.28 6.08
CA ILE A 83 -32.74 -34.86 5.14
C ILE A 83 -32.01 -35.36 3.88
N ARG A 84 -32.66 -36.25 3.12
CA ARG A 84 -32.26 -36.63 1.76
C ARG A 84 -33.14 -35.88 0.77
N LEU A 85 -32.50 -35.23 -0.19
CA LEU A 85 -33.14 -34.44 -1.23
C LEU A 85 -32.82 -35.05 -2.59
N LEU A 86 -33.84 -35.35 -3.38
CA LEU A 86 -33.72 -35.79 -4.76
C LEU A 86 -33.70 -34.56 -5.67
N VAL A 87 -32.54 -34.24 -6.23
CA VAL A 87 -32.30 -33.11 -7.14
C VAL A 87 -32.01 -33.69 -8.52
N GLY A 88 -32.97 -33.61 -9.44
CA GLY A 88 -32.89 -34.31 -10.73
C GLY A 88 -32.68 -35.82 -10.53
N PRO A 89 -31.63 -36.43 -11.10
CA PRO A 89 -31.31 -37.85 -10.89
C PRO A 89 -30.47 -38.13 -9.64
N HIS A 90 -30.09 -37.11 -8.85
CA HIS A 90 -29.13 -37.26 -7.75
C HIS A 90 -29.81 -37.20 -6.38
N LEU A 91 -29.58 -38.22 -5.55
CA LEU A 91 -30.01 -38.23 -4.15
C LEU A 91 -28.88 -37.71 -3.26
N ILE A 92 -29.05 -36.52 -2.71
CA ILE A 92 -28.03 -35.84 -1.90
C ILE A 92 -28.46 -35.65 -0.45
N LYS A 93 -27.48 -35.52 0.45
CA LYS A 93 -27.73 -35.21 1.85
C LYS A 93 -27.81 -33.71 2.05
N VAL A 94 -28.82 -33.23 2.77
CA VAL A 94 -28.97 -31.82 3.10
C VAL A 94 -28.91 -31.68 4.62
N VAL A 95 -28.00 -30.83 5.10
CA VAL A 95 -27.66 -30.70 6.52
C VAL A 95 -27.94 -29.27 6.97
N PHE A 96 -28.76 -29.13 8.01
CA PHE A 96 -29.04 -27.86 8.66
C PHE A 96 -28.38 -27.83 10.05
N PHE A 97 -27.58 -26.81 10.31
CA PHE A 97 -26.94 -26.61 11.62
C PHE A 97 -27.76 -25.64 12.45
N ASN A 98 -28.02 -25.99 13.70
CA ASN A 98 -28.76 -25.20 14.70
C ASN A 98 -30.19 -24.78 14.32
N GLN A 99 -30.82 -25.50 13.38
CA GLN A 99 -32.17 -25.20 12.87
C GLN A 99 -33.15 -26.36 13.09
N ALA A 100 -33.20 -26.91 14.31
CA ALA A 100 -34.12 -28.01 14.64
C ALA A 100 -35.60 -27.66 14.46
N TYR A 101 -35.97 -26.37 14.52
CA TYR A 101 -37.34 -25.88 14.34
C TYR A 101 -37.90 -26.17 12.94
N LEU A 102 -37.04 -26.38 11.93
CA LEU A 102 -37.45 -26.70 10.57
C LEU A 102 -38.02 -28.12 10.44
N LYS A 103 -37.82 -28.99 11.44
CA LYS A 103 -38.37 -30.35 11.46
C LYS A 103 -39.88 -30.37 11.21
N ASN A 104 -40.61 -29.41 11.79
CA ASN A 104 -42.07 -29.33 11.67
C ASN A 104 -42.53 -28.65 10.38
N LYS A 105 -41.62 -28.02 9.62
CA LYS A 105 -41.92 -27.30 8.38
C LYS A 105 -41.60 -28.10 7.11
N ILE A 106 -40.82 -29.17 7.23
CA ILE A 106 -40.38 -30.00 6.10
C ILE A 106 -41.09 -31.35 6.18
N THR A 107 -41.88 -31.67 5.16
CA THR A 107 -42.57 -32.96 5.03
C THR A 107 -41.99 -33.78 3.88
N SER A 108 -42.01 -35.11 4.03
CA SER A 108 -41.60 -36.03 2.96
C SER A 108 -42.50 -35.85 1.74
N GLY A 109 -41.91 -35.85 0.54
CA GLY A 109 -42.59 -35.61 -0.73
C GLY A 109 -42.74 -34.14 -1.14
N GLN A 110 -42.40 -33.19 -0.26
CA GLN A 110 -42.46 -31.76 -0.58
C GLN A 110 -41.27 -31.35 -1.49
N ILE A 111 -41.52 -30.45 -2.44
CA ILE A 111 -40.47 -29.77 -3.20
C ILE A 111 -39.96 -28.60 -2.36
N ILE A 112 -38.64 -28.52 -2.19
CA ILE A 112 -37.98 -27.44 -1.45
C ILE A 112 -36.81 -26.88 -2.25
N THR A 113 -36.54 -25.60 -2.03
CA THR A 113 -35.35 -24.94 -2.56
C THR A 113 -34.36 -24.72 -1.42
N VAL A 114 -33.13 -25.21 -1.59
CA VAL A 114 -32.08 -25.08 -0.58
C VAL A 114 -30.84 -24.42 -1.19
N THR A 115 -30.28 -23.48 -0.45
CA THR A 115 -29.02 -22.81 -0.80
C THR A 115 -28.00 -23.13 0.27
N GLY A 116 -26.79 -23.53 -0.12
CA GLY A 116 -25.77 -23.91 0.84
C GLY A 116 -24.44 -24.30 0.21
N LYS A 117 -23.48 -24.67 1.05
CA LYS A 117 -22.15 -25.09 0.64
C LYS A 117 -22.17 -26.54 0.17
N TRP A 118 -21.69 -26.79 -1.05
CA TRP A 118 -21.61 -28.13 -1.64
C TRP A 118 -20.33 -28.87 -1.23
N ASP A 119 -20.49 -30.00 -0.56
CA ASP A 119 -19.42 -30.96 -0.28
C ASP A 119 -19.54 -32.11 -1.28
N ARG A 120 -18.81 -32.01 -2.39
CA ARG A 120 -18.74 -33.05 -3.43
C ARG A 120 -18.29 -34.41 -2.89
N GLY A 121 -17.39 -34.46 -1.90
CA GLY A 121 -16.86 -35.72 -1.36
C GLY A 121 -17.90 -36.47 -0.52
N ARG A 122 -18.73 -35.74 0.24
CA ARG A 122 -19.79 -36.32 1.08
C ARG A 122 -21.17 -36.32 0.42
N GLN A 123 -21.27 -35.83 -0.82
CA GLN A 123 -22.52 -35.54 -1.53
C GLN A 123 -23.54 -34.82 -0.64
N ALA A 124 -23.07 -33.77 0.05
CA ALA A 124 -23.84 -33.09 1.06
C ALA A 124 -23.89 -31.58 0.84
N ILE A 125 -25.06 -30.97 1.04
CA ILE A 125 -25.23 -29.52 1.12
C ILE A 125 -25.35 -29.12 2.57
N SER A 126 -24.46 -28.23 3.03
CA SER A 126 -24.61 -27.54 4.30
C SER A 126 -25.45 -26.28 4.08
N VAL A 127 -26.70 -26.29 4.54
CA VAL A 127 -27.70 -25.27 4.22
C VAL A 127 -27.40 -23.96 4.93
N SER A 128 -27.41 -22.87 4.16
CA SER A 128 -27.42 -21.51 4.67
C SER A 128 -28.80 -20.85 4.54
N ASN A 129 -29.55 -21.14 3.47
CA ASN A 129 -30.90 -20.60 3.24
C ASN A 129 -31.88 -21.70 2.80
N PHE A 130 -33.13 -21.59 3.23
CA PHE A 130 -34.21 -22.53 2.97
C PHE A 130 -35.48 -21.78 2.55
N SER A 131 -36.05 -22.17 1.41
CA SER A 131 -37.36 -21.70 0.97
C SER A 131 -38.31 -22.88 0.74
N PRO A 132 -39.54 -22.86 1.29
CA PRO A 132 -40.54 -23.88 0.99
C PRO A 132 -41.06 -23.70 -0.43
N GLY A 133 -41.09 -24.78 -1.22
CA GLY A 133 -41.58 -24.78 -2.59
C GLY A 133 -40.50 -24.63 -3.67
N PRO A 134 -40.90 -24.76 -4.95
CA PRO A 134 -40.04 -24.50 -6.10
C PRO A 134 -39.67 -23.02 -6.18
N LYS A 135 -38.54 -22.71 -6.82
CA LYS A 135 -38.13 -21.32 -7.03
C LYS A 135 -39.12 -20.65 -7.99
N THR A 136 -39.98 -19.77 -7.45
CA THR A 136 -41.01 -19.05 -8.21
C THR A 136 -40.61 -17.60 -8.54
N ASP A 137 -39.63 -17.06 -7.80
CA ASP A 137 -39.13 -15.72 -8.01
C ASP A 137 -38.05 -15.72 -9.12
N ASN A 138 -38.18 -14.84 -10.12
CA ASN A 138 -37.16 -14.59 -11.17
C ASN A 138 -35.91 -13.86 -10.63
N VAL A 139 -35.74 -13.79 -9.30
CA VAL A 139 -34.61 -13.11 -8.67
C VAL A 139 -33.46 -14.09 -8.54
N ASP A 140 -32.49 -13.97 -9.43
CA ASP A 140 -31.28 -14.78 -9.44
C ASP A 140 -30.18 -14.23 -8.55
N PHE A 141 -30.21 -12.93 -8.27
CA PHE A 141 -29.21 -12.23 -7.49
C PHE A 141 -29.88 -11.34 -6.46
N GLU A 142 -29.57 -11.54 -5.17
CA GLU A 142 -30.08 -10.67 -4.10
C GLU A 142 -28.95 -9.84 -3.48
N PRO A 143 -29.09 -8.51 -3.38
CA PRO A 143 -28.14 -7.68 -2.66
C PRO A 143 -28.25 -7.91 -1.14
N MET A 144 -27.09 -7.92 -0.47
CA MET A 144 -27.00 -8.00 0.99
C MET A 144 -26.43 -6.70 1.55
N TYR A 145 -27.17 -6.08 2.47
CA TYR A 145 -26.80 -4.81 3.07
C TYR A 145 -26.33 -4.98 4.52
N SER A 146 -25.47 -4.08 4.99
CA SER A 146 -25.02 -4.04 6.38
C SER A 146 -26.08 -3.33 7.23
N LEU A 147 -27.06 -4.07 7.75
CA LEU A 147 -28.18 -3.53 8.51
C LEU A 147 -27.94 -3.56 10.02
N LYS A 148 -28.46 -2.56 10.74
CA LYS A 148 -28.43 -2.49 12.22
C LYS A 148 -29.84 -2.64 12.81
N GLY A 149 -29.91 -3.03 14.08
CA GLY A 149 -31.16 -3.09 14.85
C GLY A 149 -32.12 -4.18 14.37
N SER A 150 -33.42 -3.86 14.34
CA SER A 150 -34.50 -4.77 13.98
C SER A 150 -34.79 -4.83 12.46
N LEU A 151 -33.96 -4.18 11.63
CA LEU A 151 -34.20 -4.06 10.20
C LEU A 151 -33.83 -5.34 9.44
N HIS A 152 -34.78 -5.87 8.67
CA HIS A 152 -34.61 -7.11 7.92
C HIS A 152 -34.29 -6.81 6.44
N GLN A 153 -33.44 -7.64 5.82
CA GLN A 153 -33.01 -7.52 4.42
C GLN A 153 -34.18 -7.37 3.44
N LYS A 154 -35.25 -8.15 3.63
CA LYS A 154 -36.44 -8.13 2.77
C LYS A 154 -37.18 -6.79 2.82
N THR A 155 -37.32 -6.23 4.03
CA THR A 155 -37.98 -4.93 4.24
C THR A 155 -37.13 -3.80 3.67
N PHE A 156 -35.81 -3.83 3.92
CA PHE A 156 -34.89 -2.83 3.38
C PHE A 156 -34.88 -2.82 1.84
N ARG A 157 -34.86 -4.00 1.19
CA ARG A 157 -34.97 -4.12 -0.27
C ARG A 157 -36.27 -3.52 -0.83
N LYS A 158 -37.38 -3.66 -0.10
CA LYS A 158 -38.66 -3.04 -0.49
C LYS A 158 -38.58 -1.51 -0.46
N PHE A 159 -37.99 -0.93 0.60
CA PHE A 159 -37.79 0.52 0.68
C PHE A 159 -36.84 1.01 -0.41
N MET A 160 -35.75 0.28 -0.66
CA MET A 160 -34.80 0.58 -1.74
C MET A 160 -35.48 0.62 -3.11
N HIS A 161 -36.36 -0.35 -3.41
CA HIS A 161 -37.10 -0.38 -4.67
C HIS A 161 -38.06 0.81 -4.80
N GLN A 162 -38.75 1.19 -3.73
CA GLN A 162 -39.64 2.36 -3.72
C GLN A 162 -38.85 3.65 -3.93
N ALA A 163 -37.74 3.81 -3.20
CA ALA A 163 -36.87 4.97 -3.30
C ALA A 163 -36.28 5.12 -4.71
N LEU A 164 -35.80 4.02 -5.30
CA LEU A 164 -35.29 4.02 -6.67
C LEU A 164 -36.35 4.46 -7.68
N GLN A 165 -37.59 3.99 -7.55
CA GLN A 165 -38.67 4.41 -8.44
C GLN A 165 -39.02 5.89 -8.30
N GLU A 166 -38.97 6.44 -7.09
CA GLU A 166 -39.28 7.85 -6.84
C GLU A 166 -38.17 8.80 -7.31
N VAL A 167 -36.91 8.36 -7.22
CA VAL A 167 -35.72 9.17 -7.52
C VAL A 167 -35.18 8.91 -8.94
N ALA A 168 -35.65 7.87 -9.64
CA ALA A 168 -35.13 7.42 -10.94
C ALA A 168 -34.95 8.53 -12.00
N ASN A 169 -35.92 9.44 -12.12
CA ASN A 169 -35.90 10.52 -13.12
C ASN A 169 -35.17 11.79 -12.66
N ASP A 170 -34.75 11.81 -11.39
CA ASP A 170 -34.26 12.98 -10.67
C ASP A 170 -32.74 12.93 -10.42
N LEU A 171 -32.10 11.81 -10.76
CA LEU A 171 -30.66 11.63 -10.63
C LEU A 171 -29.93 12.36 -11.75
N GLU A 172 -29.11 13.31 -11.35
CA GLU A 172 -28.21 14.03 -12.24
C GLU A 172 -27.05 13.11 -12.65
N GLU A 173 -26.78 12.99 -13.95
CA GLU A 173 -25.61 12.25 -14.42
C GLU A 173 -24.35 13.08 -14.19
N CYS A 174 -23.47 12.58 -13.34
CA CYS A 174 -22.27 13.30 -12.92
C CYS A 174 -21.04 12.96 -13.76
N LEU A 175 -21.04 11.83 -14.49
CA LEU A 175 -19.95 11.48 -15.39
C LEU A 175 -20.16 12.08 -16.79
N PRO A 176 -19.20 12.89 -17.31
CA PRO A 176 -19.24 13.41 -18.67
C PRO A 176 -19.47 12.33 -19.72
N HIS A 177 -20.17 12.68 -20.80
CA HIS A 177 -20.52 11.74 -21.87
C HIS A 177 -19.28 11.07 -22.48
N SER A 178 -18.22 11.85 -22.68
CA SER A 178 -16.94 11.38 -23.22
C SER A 178 -16.31 10.25 -22.40
N LEU A 179 -16.33 10.33 -21.06
CA LEU A 179 -15.80 9.29 -20.19
C LEU A 179 -16.68 8.03 -20.20
N ARG A 180 -18.01 8.21 -20.23
CA ARG A 180 -18.95 7.08 -20.30
C ARG A 180 -18.79 6.29 -21.59
N GLU A 181 -18.63 6.95 -22.74
CA GLU A 181 -18.37 6.27 -24.01
C GLU A 181 -17.01 5.59 -24.04
N THR A 182 -15.96 6.31 -23.64
CA THR A 182 -14.57 5.80 -23.68
C THR A 182 -14.40 4.54 -22.83
N TYR A 183 -14.97 4.53 -21.63
CA TYR A 183 -14.84 3.40 -20.69
C TYR A 183 -16.01 2.43 -20.72
N LYS A 184 -17.04 2.71 -21.53
CA LYS A 184 -18.29 1.95 -21.65
C LYS A 184 -19.00 1.81 -20.30
N LEU A 185 -19.13 2.92 -19.57
CA LEU A 185 -19.78 2.96 -18.27
C LEU A 185 -21.29 3.14 -18.43
N LEU A 186 -22.05 2.44 -17.59
CA LEU A 186 -23.50 2.56 -17.55
C LEU A 186 -23.94 3.95 -17.08
N PRO A 187 -25.08 4.48 -17.57
CA PRO A 187 -25.73 5.64 -16.96
C PRO A 187 -26.04 5.38 -15.48
N VAL A 188 -26.08 6.43 -14.66
CA VAL A 188 -26.29 6.33 -13.20
C VAL A 188 -27.53 5.50 -12.83
N HIS A 189 -28.64 5.69 -13.54
CA HIS A 189 -29.88 4.97 -13.29
C HIS A 189 -29.73 3.45 -13.51
N GLU A 190 -29.17 3.06 -14.66
CA GLU A 190 -28.94 1.65 -14.98
C GLU A 190 -27.92 1.01 -14.03
N ALA A 191 -26.89 1.76 -13.63
CA ALA A 191 -25.91 1.27 -12.67
C ALA A 191 -26.53 1.05 -11.28
N LEU A 192 -27.41 1.93 -10.80
CA LEU A 192 -28.11 1.70 -9.53
C LEU A 192 -29.02 0.48 -9.61
N GLU A 193 -29.76 0.32 -10.71
CA GLU A 193 -30.55 -0.89 -10.95
C GLU A 193 -29.64 -2.13 -10.94
N GLY A 194 -28.47 -2.08 -11.56
CA GLY A 194 -27.50 -3.17 -11.57
C GLY A 194 -26.88 -3.51 -10.22
N ILE A 195 -26.77 -2.55 -9.30
CA ILE A 195 -26.28 -2.82 -7.93
C ILE A 195 -27.40 -3.35 -7.04
N HIS A 196 -28.58 -2.74 -7.06
CA HIS A 196 -29.64 -3.09 -6.12
C HIS A 196 -30.53 -4.22 -6.63
N PHE A 197 -30.76 -4.30 -7.94
CA PHE A 197 -31.64 -5.27 -8.57
C PHE A 197 -31.03 -5.87 -9.85
N PRO A 198 -29.85 -6.53 -9.75
CA PRO A 198 -29.15 -7.07 -10.89
C PRO A 198 -29.94 -8.13 -11.66
N LYS A 199 -29.94 -7.98 -12.97
CA LYS A 199 -30.49 -8.93 -13.95
C LYS A 199 -29.50 -10.06 -14.27
N SER A 200 -28.20 -9.83 -14.09
CA SER A 200 -27.14 -10.80 -14.35
C SER A 200 -25.87 -10.48 -13.56
N ALA A 201 -24.95 -11.44 -13.44
CA ALA A 201 -23.64 -11.21 -12.85
C ALA A 201 -22.82 -10.14 -13.61
N GLU A 202 -22.96 -10.08 -14.94
CA GLU A 202 -22.30 -9.05 -15.75
C GLU A 202 -22.90 -7.66 -15.47
N HIS A 203 -24.21 -7.58 -15.21
CA HIS A 203 -24.86 -6.33 -14.83
C HIS A 203 -24.29 -5.79 -13.50
N VAL A 204 -24.12 -6.65 -12.49
CA VAL A 204 -23.46 -6.28 -11.22
C VAL A 204 -22.04 -5.76 -11.48
N LYS A 205 -21.29 -6.45 -12.34
CA LYS A 205 -19.89 -6.12 -12.63
C LYS A 205 -19.76 -4.76 -13.30
N GLN A 206 -20.58 -4.48 -14.32
CA GLN A 206 -20.57 -3.19 -15.03
C GLN A 206 -21.04 -2.05 -14.12
N ALA A 207 -22.07 -2.29 -13.32
CA ALA A 207 -22.57 -1.33 -12.36
C ALA A 207 -21.54 -0.99 -11.27
N ARG A 208 -20.90 -2.01 -10.66
CA ARG A 208 -19.79 -1.82 -9.72
C ARG A 208 -18.67 -1.01 -10.36
N ARG A 209 -18.24 -1.38 -11.58
CA ARG A 209 -17.16 -0.68 -12.30
C ARG A 209 -17.44 0.81 -12.46
N ARG A 210 -18.68 1.18 -12.77
CA ARG A 210 -19.10 2.59 -12.88
C ARG A 210 -18.97 3.34 -11.55
N PHE A 211 -19.50 2.79 -10.46
CA PHE A 211 -19.48 3.47 -9.16
C PHE A 211 -18.08 3.52 -8.55
N VAL A 212 -17.30 2.45 -8.70
CA VAL A 212 -15.87 2.45 -8.34
C VAL A 212 -15.16 3.59 -9.08
N TYR A 213 -15.31 3.69 -10.39
CA TYR A 213 -14.65 4.75 -11.16
C TYR A 213 -15.12 6.15 -10.76
N GLU A 214 -16.43 6.37 -10.61
CA GLU A 214 -16.97 7.68 -10.19
C GLU A 214 -16.42 8.10 -8.82
N GLU A 215 -16.44 7.18 -7.85
CA GLU A 215 -15.99 7.46 -6.49
C GLU A 215 -14.49 7.79 -6.44
N LEU A 216 -13.69 7.04 -7.20
CA LEU A 216 -12.26 7.30 -7.34
C LEU A 216 -11.97 8.61 -8.10
N LEU A 217 -12.76 8.95 -9.13
CA LEU A 217 -12.62 10.21 -9.87
C LEU A 217 -12.94 11.41 -8.98
N GLN A 218 -14.04 11.35 -8.22
CA GLN A 218 -14.40 12.39 -7.26
C GLN A 218 -13.30 12.60 -6.21
N PHE A 219 -12.77 11.51 -5.67
CA PHE A 219 -11.65 11.56 -4.74
C PHE A 219 -10.39 12.19 -5.37
N GLN A 220 -10.00 11.75 -6.58
CA GLN A 220 -8.82 12.28 -7.26
C GLN A 220 -8.98 13.75 -7.64
N LEU A 221 -10.16 14.17 -8.08
CA LEU A 221 -10.48 15.58 -8.32
C LEU A 221 -10.27 16.41 -7.04
N LYS A 222 -10.78 15.93 -5.90
CA LYS A 222 -10.59 16.61 -4.60
C LYS A 222 -9.11 16.79 -4.29
N MET A 223 -8.31 15.73 -4.42
CA MET A 223 -6.87 15.77 -4.14
C MET A 223 -6.12 16.72 -5.07
N GLN A 224 -6.40 16.67 -6.37
CA GLN A 224 -5.77 17.56 -7.35
C GLN A 224 -6.17 19.03 -7.15
N ALA A 225 -7.41 19.31 -6.73
CA ALA A 225 -7.88 20.65 -6.43
C ALA A 225 -7.16 21.25 -5.21
N ILE A 226 -7.06 20.47 -4.11
CA ILE A 226 -6.28 20.86 -2.92
C ILE A 226 -4.82 21.12 -3.29
N LYS A 227 -4.23 20.24 -4.11
CA LYS A 227 -2.86 20.38 -4.58
C LYS A 227 -2.66 21.67 -5.36
N LYS A 228 -3.57 22.01 -6.28
CA LYS A 228 -3.53 23.25 -7.06
C LYS A 228 -3.66 24.49 -6.17
N ALA A 229 -4.68 24.53 -5.30
CA ALA A 229 -4.90 25.65 -4.38
C ALA A 229 -3.68 25.90 -3.48
N ARG A 230 -3.07 24.84 -2.95
CA ARG A 230 -1.85 24.96 -2.12
C ARG A 230 -0.63 25.40 -2.93
N LYS A 231 -0.48 24.93 -4.16
CA LYS A 231 0.62 25.36 -5.04
C LYS A 231 0.54 26.88 -5.25
N GLU A 232 -0.66 27.41 -5.50
CA GLU A 232 -0.90 28.85 -5.65
C GLU A 232 -0.62 29.66 -4.36
N GLN A 233 -0.90 29.09 -3.18
CA GLN A 233 -0.65 29.73 -1.89
C GLN A 233 0.83 29.68 -1.43
N ASN A 234 1.53 28.58 -1.73
CA ASN A 234 2.91 28.35 -1.29
C ASN A 234 3.92 28.98 -2.25
N LYS A 235 4.19 30.28 -2.07
CA LYS A 235 5.31 30.97 -2.72
C LYS A 235 6.64 30.32 -2.32
N GLY A 236 7.36 29.80 -3.31
CA GLY A 236 8.67 29.18 -3.16
C GLY A 236 9.81 30.08 -3.65
N LEU A 237 11.00 29.49 -3.72
CA LEU A 237 12.18 30.10 -4.33
C LEU A 237 12.27 29.64 -5.79
N SER A 238 12.39 30.57 -6.73
CA SER A 238 12.75 30.21 -8.11
C SER A 238 14.27 30.17 -8.23
N ILE A 239 14.82 28.96 -8.43
CA ILE A 239 16.25 28.70 -8.44
C ILE A 239 16.74 28.64 -9.90
N ALA A 240 17.36 29.74 -10.34
CA ALA A 240 18.00 29.84 -11.64
C ALA A 240 19.40 29.18 -11.63
N TYR A 241 19.43 27.85 -11.75
CA TYR A 241 20.66 27.07 -11.78
C TYR A 241 21.35 27.07 -13.16
N ASP A 242 22.66 26.77 -13.17
CA ASP A 242 23.48 26.72 -14.39
C ASP A 242 23.33 25.35 -15.09
N VAL A 243 22.66 25.35 -16.23
CA VAL A 243 22.39 24.13 -17.01
C VAL A 243 23.68 23.52 -17.59
N GLN A 244 24.68 24.33 -17.94
CA GLN A 244 25.90 23.81 -18.54
C GLN A 244 26.74 23.06 -17.51
N LYS A 245 26.92 23.67 -16.33
CA LYS A 245 27.61 23.00 -15.21
C LYS A 245 26.93 21.68 -14.84
N LEU A 246 25.60 21.64 -14.85
CA LEU A 246 24.85 20.42 -14.55
C LEU A 246 25.12 19.31 -15.58
N LYS A 247 25.19 19.67 -16.88
CA LYS A 247 25.57 18.73 -17.95
C LYS A 247 26.99 18.24 -17.80
N ASP A 248 27.92 19.12 -17.40
CA ASP A 248 29.32 18.77 -17.20
C ASP A 248 29.48 17.76 -16.05
N LEU A 249 28.73 17.95 -14.94
CA LEU A 249 28.67 16.96 -13.85
C LEU A 249 28.14 15.61 -14.34
N ILE A 250 27.02 15.61 -15.08
CA ILE A 250 26.42 14.36 -15.60
C ILE A 250 27.39 13.64 -16.54
N ALA A 251 28.14 14.37 -17.35
CA ALA A 251 29.14 13.80 -18.27
C ALA A 251 30.40 13.28 -17.54
N ALA A 252 30.71 13.82 -16.36
CA ALA A 252 31.85 13.39 -15.54
C ALA A 252 31.55 12.14 -14.68
N LEU A 253 30.29 11.70 -14.60
CA LEU A 253 29.92 10.51 -13.86
C LEU A 253 30.57 9.26 -14.48
N PRO A 254 30.97 8.26 -13.67
CA PRO A 254 31.62 7.04 -14.16
C PRO A 254 30.66 6.08 -14.90
N TYR A 255 29.39 6.43 -15.04
CA TYR A 255 28.36 5.65 -15.69
C TYR A 255 27.31 6.58 -16.32
N GLU A 256 26.58 6.07 -17.32
CA GLU A 256 25.45 6.79 -17.90
C GLU A 256 24.20 6.67 -17.04
N LEU A 257 23.45 7.77 -16.92
CA LEU A 257 22.15 7.77 -16.28
C LEU A 257 21.12 6.96 -17.09
N THR A 258 20.30 6.19 -16.38
CA THR A 258 19.14 5.50 -16.96
C THR A 258 18.08 6.49 -17.47
N ASN A 259 17.14 6.04 -18.30
CA ASN A 259 16.08 6.92 -18.78
C ASN A 259 15.17 7.36 -17.63
N ALA A 260 14.91 6.46 -16.67
CA ALA A 260 14.19 6.79 -15.45
C ALA A 260 14.91 7.88 -14.63
N GLN A 261 16.23 7.75 -14.43
CA GLN A 261 17.03 8.76 -13.72
C GLN A 261 17.01 10.11 -14.45
N LYS A 262 17.19 10.12 -15.79
CA LYS A 262 17.13 11.34 -16.61
C LYS A 262 15.76 12.03 -16.50
N ARG A 263 14.67 11.26 -16.57
CA ARG A 263 13.30 11.77 -16.40
C ARG A 263 13.12 12.43 -15.04
N VAL A 264 13.51 11.75 -13.96
CA VAL A 264 13.38 12.26 -12.59
C VAL A 264 14.25 13.50 -12.36
N VAL A 265 15.48 13.52 -12.87
CA VAL A 265 16.34 14.72 -12.80
C VAL A 265 15.65 15.91 -13.47
N ASN A 266 15.03 15.71 -14.64
CA ASN A 266 14.29 16.77 -15.33
C ASN A 266 13.06 17.22 -14.55
N GLU A 267 12.33 16.30 -13.90
CA GLU A 267 11.20 16.63 -13.02
C GLU A 267 11.65 17.53 -11.85
N ILE A 268 12.72 17.14 -11.13
CA ILE A 268 13.29 17.95 -10.03
C ILE A 268 13.76 19.30 -10.54
N CYS A 269 14.54 19.32 -11.63
CA CYS A 269 15.07 20.55 -12.21
C CYS A 269 13.99 21.51 -12.70
N LYS A 270 12.87 20.98 -13.19
CA LYS A 270 11.70 21.78 -13.56
C LYS A 270 11.11 22.44 -12.31
N ASP A 271 10.86 21.66 -11.26
CA ASP A 271 10.26 22.18 -10.03
C ASP A 271 11.14 23.25 -9.37
N LEU A 272 12.48 23.06 -9.33
CA LEU A 272 13.42 24.06 -8.80
C LEU A 272 13.30 25.43 -9.50
N LYS A 273 12.86 25.49 -10.76
CA LYS A 273 12.66 26.74 -11.50
C LYS A 273 11.29 27.37 -11.28
N GLU A 274 10.30 26.59 -10.85
CA GLU A 274 8.95 27.09 -10.64
C GLU A 274 8.91 28.09 -9.45
N PRO A 275 8.00 29.07 -9.47
CA PRO A 275 7.86 30.03 -8.37
C PRO A 275 7.17 29.43 -7.12
N HIS A 276 6.94 28.13 -7.12
CA HIS A 276 6.27 27.37 -6.08
C HIS A 276 7.26 26.40 -5.45
N ARG A 277 7.10 26.15 -4.16
CA ARG A 277 7.99 25.26 -3.43
C ARG A 277 7.82 23.81 -3.87
N MET A 278 8.91 23.14 -4.21
CA MET A 278 8.95 21.71 -4.48
C MET A 278 8.69 20.91 -3.19
N ASN A 279 7.77 19.95 -3.27
CA ASN A 279 7.50 18.97 -2.21
C ASN A 279 7.38 17.58 -2.84
N ARG A 280 8.52 16.90 -3.00
CA ARG A 280 8.62 15.70 -3.85
C ARG A 280 9.11 14.48 -3.10
N LEU A 281 8.51 13.33 -3.36
CA LEU A 281 8.96 12.01 -2.94
C LEU A 281 9.65 11.31 -4.12
N LEU A 282 10.96 11.13 -4.00
CA LEU A 282 11.77 10.28 -4.85
C LEU A 282 11.74 8.84 -4.35
N GLN A 283 11.12 7.99 -5.15
CA GLN A 283 11.02 6.56 -4.90
C GLN A 283 11.83 5.79 -5.93
N GLY A 284 12.48 4.73 -5.49
CA GLY A 284 13.16 3.81 -6.39
C GLY A 284 13.66 2.63 -5.59
N ASP A 285 13.92 1.52 -6.27
CA ASP A 285 14.43 0.31 -5.62
C ASP A 285 15.79 0.56 -4.94
N VAL A 286 16.20 -0.30 -4.01
CA VAL A 286 17.52 -0.26 -3.39
C VAL A 286 18.59 -0.36 -4.48
N GLY A 287 19.43 0.65 -4.60
CA GLY A 287 20.48 0.71 -5.63
C GLY A 287 20.02 1.17 -7.03
N SER A 288 18.80 1.70 -7.16
CA SER A 288 18.32 2.36 -8.40
C SER A 288 19.02 3.70 -8.73
N GLY A 289 19.94 4.17 -7.88
CA GLY A 289 20.66 5.43 -8.08
C GLY A 289 19.94 6.68 -7.55
N LYS A 290 19.10 6.56 -6.51
CA LYS A 290 18.47 7.72 -5.85
C LYS A 290 19.50 8.79 -5.43
N THR A 291 20.65 8.37 -4.90
CA THR A 291 21.71 9.27 -4.43
C THR A 291 22.30 10.14 -5.55
N VAL A 292 22.45 9.61 -6.78
CA VAL A 292 22.99 10.42 -7.89
C VAL A 292 21.98 11.48 -8.34
N VAL A 293 20.68 11.14 -8.36
CA VAL A 293 19.60 12.09 -8.65
C VAL A 293 19.56 13.20 -7.59
N ALA A 294 19.70 12.85 -6.31
CA ALA A 294 19.79 13.80 -5.20
C ALA A 294 21.03 14.72 -5.32
N ALA A 295 22.19 14.16 -5.66
CA ALA A 295 23.43 14.92 -5.83
C ALA A 295 23.31 15.95 -6.97
N ILE A 296 22.70 15.58 -8.10
CA ILE A 296 22.44 16.49 -9.23
C ILE A 296 21.50 17.63 -8.79
N GLY A 297 20.44 17.33 -8.03
CA GLY A 297 19.53 18.35 -7.48
C GLY A 297 20.23 19.33 -6.53
N LEU A 298 21.06 18.83 -5.61
CA LEU A 298 21.88 19.65 -4.71
C LEU A 298 22.85 20.53 -5.49
N TYR A 299 23.53 19.96 -6.48
CA TYR A 299 24.47 20.72 -7.31
C TYR A 299 23.77 21.84 -8.09
N ALA A 300 22.57 21.60 -8.64
CA ALA A 300 21.78 22.63 -9.29
C ALA A 300 21.54 23.84 -8.35
N VAL A 301 21.08 23.59 -7.12
CA VAL A 301 20.86 24.63 -6.11
C VAL A 301 22.15 25.39 -5.75
N ILE A 302 23.27 24.67 -5.63
CA ILE A 302 24.58 25.26 -5.32
C ILE A 302 25.08 26.17 -6.45
N THR A 303 24.88 25.78 -7.72
CA THR A 303 25.27 26.63 -8.86
C THR A 303 24.50 27.95 -8.92
N ALA A 304 23.32 28.02 -8.29
CA ALA A 304 22.51 29.24 -8.16
C ALA A 304 22.89 30.10 -6.93
N GLY A 305 23.92 29.71 -6.16
CA GLY A 305 24.40 30.46 -4.99
C GLY A 305 23.63 30.19 -3.69
N TYR A 306 22.91 29.08 -3.61
CA TYR A 306 22.22 28.60 -2.42
C TYR A 306 22.99 27.43 -1.77
N GLN A 307 22.70 27.16 -0.51
CA GLN A 307 23.21 26.02 0.25
C GLN A 307 22.22 24.86 0.17
N GLY A 308 22.76 23.64 0.21
CA GLY A 308 21.98 22.40 0.31
C GLY A 308 22.12 21.72 1.67
N ALA A 309 21.12 20.93 2.05
CA ALA A 309 21.19 20.07 3.23
C ALA A 309 20.72 18.65 2.89
N MET A 310 21.42 17.64 3.42
CA MET A 310 21.03 16.22 3.28
C MET A 310 21.02 15.54 4.66
N MET A 311 19.85 15.06 5.07
CA MET A 311 19.65 14.37 6.34
C MET A 311 19.52 12.86 6.13
N ALA A 312 20.28 12.08 6.90
CA ALA A 312 20.24 10.62 6.94
C ALA A 312 19.94 10.10 8.36
N PRO A 313 19.33 8.92 8.53
CA PRO A 313 18.85 8.47 9.84
C PRO A 313 19.96 8.00 10.79
N THR A 314 21.10 7.55 10.28
CA THR A 314 22.26 7.09 11.08
C THR A 314 23.54 7.79 10.67
N GLU A 315 24.53 7.80 11.57
CA GLU A 315 25.82 8.43 11.31
C GLU A 315 26.55 7.73 10.16
N ILE A 316 26.52 6.39 10.11
CA ILE A 316 27.13 5.61 9.03
C ILE A 316 26.55 5.99 7.67
N LEU A 317 25.23 6.15 7.56
CA LEU A 317 24.60 6.57 6.31
C LEU A 317 25.00 7.99 5.91
N ALA A 318 25.07 8.91 6.89
CA ALA A 318 25.53 10.28 6.64
C ALA A 318 26.99 10.29 6.15
N GLU A 319 27.85 9.46 6.75
CA GLU A 319 29.25 9.27 6.33
C GLU A 319 29.34 8.69 4.90
N GLN A 320 28.54 7.67 4.57
CA GLN A 320 28.50 7.07 3.23
C GLN A 320 28.02 8.05 2.15
N HIS A 321 26.97 8.82 2.44
CA HIS A 321 26.51 9.89 1.55
C HIS A 321 27.58 10.97 1.40
N ALA A 322 28.22 11.40 2.49
CA ALA A 322 29.29 12.39 2.45
C ALA A 322 30.47 11.93 1.61
N ALA A 323 30.90 10.66 1.75
CA ALA A 323 31.97 10.09 0.92
C ALA A 323 31.57 10.05 -0.56
N SER A 324 30.38 9.53 -0.88
CA SER A 324 29.91 9.40 -2.26
C SER A 324 29.74 10.75 -2.96
N LEU A 325 29.19 11.74 -2.25
CA LEU A 325 29.04 13.09 -2.79
C LEU A 325 30.40 13.82 -2.87
N HIS A 326 31.37 13.47 -2.03
CA HIS A 326 32.70 14.06 -2.07
C HIS A 326 33.41 13.70 -3.37
N ASP A 327 33.35 12.43 -3.76
CA ASP A 327 33.95 11.94 -4.99
C ASP A 327 33.40 12.66 -6.23
N TRP A 328 32.12 13.05 -6.22
CA TRP A 328 31.47 13.72 -7.35
C TRP A 328 31.58 15.24 -7.32
N LEU A 329 31.47 15.88 -6.15
CA LEU A 329 31.31 17.34 -6.03
C LEU A 329 32.58 18.08 -5.62
N SER A 330 33.50 17.42 -4.90
CA SER A 330 34.79 18.03 -4.50
C SER A 330 35.66 18.45 -5.70
N PRO A 331 35.76 17.67 -6.80
CA PRO A 331 36.49 18.08 -8.01
C PRO A 331 35.93 19.35 -8.67
N LEU A 332 34.67 19.70 -8.39
CA LEU A 332 33.99 20.88 -8.91
C LEU A 332 34.13 22.10 -7.99
N GLY A 333 34.90 21.99 -6.90
CA GLY A 333 35.16 23.07 -5.95
C GLY A 333 34.06 23.30 -4.91
N ILE A 334 33.15 22.33 -4.74
CA ILE A 334 32.05 22.44 -3.77
C ILE A 334 32.55 22.12 -2.36
N ARG A 335 32.29 23.01 -1.40
CA ARG A 335 32.69 22.85 0.00
C ARG A 335 31.60 22.14 0.77
N MET A 336 31.92 20.97 1.29
CA MET A 336 30.98 20.12 2.01
C MET A 336 31.40 19.92 3.46
N ALA A 337 30.43 19.73 4.34
CA ALA A 337 30.67 19.39 5.73
C ALA A 337 29.74 18.27 6.21
N LEU A 338 30.21 17.51 7.20
CA LEU A 338 29.47 16.47 7.88
C LEU A 338 29.17 16.90 9.33
N LEU A 339 27.90 16.82 9.75
CA LEU A 339 27.44 17.12 11.10
C LEU A 339 26.65 15.95 11.68
N THR A 340 27.25 15.26 12.66
CA THR A 340 26.69 14.10 13.36
C THR A 340 26.56 14.36 14.86
N GLY A 341 25.93 13.45 15.59
CA GLY A 341 25.85 13.53 17.06
C GLY A 341 27.21 13.34 17.73
N SER A 342 28.10 12.57 17.09
CA SER A 342 29.49 12.34 17.51
C SER A 342 30.46 13.49 17.20
N THR A 343 30.03 14.55 16.52
CA THR A 343 30.91 15.67 16.16
C THR A 343 31.37 16.45 17.40
N LYS A 344 32.69 16.53 17.62
CA LYS A 344 33.29 17.21 18.79
C LYS A 344 32.86 18.68 18.88
N THR A 345 32.60 19.17 20.09
CA THR A 345 32.07 20.52 20.38
C THR A 345 32.87 21.65 19.71
N LYS A 346 34.22 21.57 19.74
CA LYS A 346 35.07 22.59 19.11
C LYS A 346 34.92 22.61 17.58
N ALA A 347 34.91 21.44 16.95
CA ALA A 347 34.73 21.31 15.50
C ALA A 347 33.33 21.74 15.08
N ARG A 348 32.32 21.34 15.85
CA ARG A 348 30.92 21.77 15.66
C ARG A 348 30.81 23.29 15.65
N ARG A 349 31.37 24.00 16.62
CA ARG A 349 31.28 25.47 16.69
C ARG A 349 31.84 26.14 15.43
N ILE A 350 33.00 25.68 14.95
CA ILE A 350 33.63 26.19 13.72
C ILE A 350 32.74 25.92 12.51
N LEU A 351 32.22 24.70 12.38
CA LEU A 351 31.33 24.33 11.27
C LEU A 351 30.07 25.19 11.22
N LEU A 352 29.45 25.47 12.36
CA LEU A 352 28.24 26.29 12.42
C LEU A 352 28.51 27.74 12.05
N GLU A 353 29.65 28.29 12.47
CA GLU A 353 30.08 29.64 12.08
C GLU A 353 30.33 29.73 10.56
N GLN A 354 31.01 28.73 9.99
CA GLN A 354 31.23 28.62 8.54
C GLN A 354 29.92 28.47 7.76
N LEU A 355 28.96 27.71 8.29
CA LEU A 355 27.64 27.50 7.67
C LEU A 355 26.85 28.81 7.60
N GLN A 356 26.83 29.55 8.71
CA GLN A 356 26.13 30.83 8.83
C GLN A 356 26.77 31.91 7.93
N ASN A 357 28.09 31.85 7.74
CA ASN A 357 28.83 32.75 6.84
C ASN A 357 28.66 32.41 5.35
N GLY A 358 28.17 31.21 5.03
CA GLY A 358 28.04 30.71 3.65
C GLY A 358 29.36 30.16 3.08
N GLU A 359 30.26 29.71 3.95
CA GLU A 359 31.50 29.04 3.56
C GLU A 359 31.30 27.54 3.27
N ILE A 360 30.18 26.97 3.70
CA ILE A 360 29.80 25.59 3.42
C ILE A 360 28.66 25.62 2.40
N ASP A 361 28.83 24.96 1.26
CA ASP A 361 27.85 24.91 0.19
C ASP A 361 26.85 23.76 0.40
N LEU A 362 27.31 22.65 1.01
CA LEU A 362 26.49 21.47 1.32
C LEU A 362 26.77 20.94 2.73
N LEU A 363 25.70 20.79 3.54
CA LEU A 363 25.78 20.16 4.86
C LEU A 363 25.07 18.80 4.85
N ILE A 364 25.80 17.74 5.21
CA ILE A 364 25.28 16.37 5.33
C ILE A 364 25.28 16.01 6.81
N GLY A 365 24.26 15.29 7.28
CA GLY A 365 24.20 14.97 8.71
C GLY A 365 23.04 14.11 9.14
N THR A 366 22.95 13.90 10.45
CA THR A 366 21.85 13.17 11.08
C THR A 366 20.81 14.15 11.65
N HIS A 367 20.02 13.71 12.64
CA HIS A 367 19.16 14.59 13.44
C HIS A 367 19.90 15.78 14.10
N ALA A 368 21.24 15.81 14.07
CA ALA A 368 22.00 17.01 14.44
C ALA A 368 21.64 18.24 13.57
N LEU A 369 21.25 18.04 12.30
CA LEU A 369 20.84 19.10 11.37
C LEU A 369 19.62 19.91 11.85
N ILE A 370 18.72 19.31 12.61
CA ILE A 370 17.48 19.94 13.08
C ILE A 370 17.63 20.68 14.40
N GLN A 371 18.82 20.67 15.00
CA GLN A 371 19.07 21.36 16.27
C GLN A 371 19.01 22.89 16.08
N PRO A 372 18.50 23.66 17.06
CA PRO A 372 18.18 25.08 16.88
C PRO A 372 19.39 25.97 16.55
N ASP A 373 20.61 25.53 16.87
CA ASP A 373 21.87 26.24 16.63
C ASP A 373 22.41 26.11 15.20
N VAL A 374 21.79 25.27 14.35
CA VAL A 374 22.21 25.12 12.95
C VAL A 374 21.44 26.10 12.06
N GLU A 375 22.11 27.20 11.71
CA GLU A 375 21.56 28.28 10.87
C GLU A 375 22.28 28.34 9.52
N PHE A 376 21.50 28.36 8.44
CA PHE A 376 22.01 28.52 7.08
C PHE A 376 21.91 29.98 6.64
N LYS A 377 22.86 30.43 5.82
CA LYS A 377 22.79 31.75 5.18
C LYS A 377 21.70 31.82 4.12
N LYS A 378 21.65 30.81 3.23
CA LYS A 378 20.72 30.73 2.09
C LYS A 378 20.40 29.28 1.73
N LEU A 379 19.59 28.60 2.54
CA LEU A 379 19.16 27.22 2.25
C LEU A 379 18.16 27.19 1.09
N GLY A 380 18.47 26.44 0.03
CA GLY A 380 17.63 26.31 -1.16
C GLY A 380 16.95 24.95 -1.32
N LEU A 381 17.64 23.85 -0.95
CA LEU A 381 17.11 22.49 -1.06
C LEU A 381 17.46 21.64 0.16
N VAL A 382 16.47 20.93 0.66
CA VAL A 382 16.58 19.97 1.76
C VAL A 382 16.23 18.58 1.26
N ILE A 383 17.13 17.62 1.48
CA ILE A 383 16.93 16.22 1.16
C ILE A 383 16.84 15.40 2.44
N THR A 384 15.83 14.55 2.57
CA THR A 384 15.73 13.58 3.68
C THR A 384 15.68 12.17 3.13
N ASP A 385 16.69 11.36 3.46
CA ASP A 385 16.75 9.94 3.09
C ASP A 385 16.03 9.06 4.11
N GLU A 386 15.45 7.93 3.66
CA GLU A 386 14.64 7.01 4.45
C GLU A 386 13.62 7.72 5.36
N GLN A 387 12.80 8.58 4.76
CA GLN A 387 11.92 9.50 5.50
C GLN A 387 11.01 8.86 6.56
N HIS A 388 10.64 7.59 6.40
CA HIS A 388 9.76 6.86 7.31
C HIS A 388 10.36 6.68 8.72
N ARG A 389 11.67 6.90 8.89
CA ARG A 389 12.35 6.86 10.19
C ARG A 389 12.27 8.19 10.96
N PHE A 390 11.79 9.26 10.34
CA PHE A 390 11.73 10.59 10.93
C PHE A 390 10.30 10.99 11.30
N GLY A 391 10.14 11.55 12.50
CA GLY A 391 8.85 12.09 12.95
C GLY A 391 8.37 13.26 12.08
N VAL A 392 7.07 13.53 12.10
CA VAL A 392 6.45 14.66 11.37
C VAL A 392 7.09 16.00 11.79
N GLU A 393 7.30 16.21 13.10
CA GLU A 393 7.92 17.42 13.65
C GLU A 393 9.39 17.60 13.22
N GLN A 394 10.17 16.52 13.13
CA GLN A 394 11.56 16.59 12.71
C GLN A 394 11.69 17.08 11.25
N ARG A 395 10.79 16.63 10.38
CA ARG A 395 10.72 17.07 8.98
C ARG A 395 10.30 18.53 8.87
N ARG A 396 9.38 18.97 9.73
CA ARG A 396 8.94 20.36 9.81
C ARG A 396 10.07 21.30 10.25
N VAL A 397 10.83 20.94 11.29
CA VAL A 397 11.92 21.79 11.79
C VAL A 397 12.99 22.02 10.72
N LEU A 398 13.37 21.00 9.96
CA LEU A 398 14.36 21.15 8.88
C LEU A 398 13.87 22.06 7.75
N ARG A 399 12.58 21.96 7.43
CA ARG A 399 11.89 22.80 6.45
C ARG A 399 11.82 24.26 6.88
N ASP A 400 11.62 24.51 8.15
CA ASP A 400 11.43 25.86 8.70
C ASP A 400 12.79 26.59 8.92
N LYS A 401 13.93 25.95 8.59
CA LYS A 401 15.29 26.55 8.69
C LYS A 401 15.67 27.53 7.58
N GLY A 402 14.92 27.54 6.50
CA GLY A 402 15.12 28.47 5.39
C GLY A 402 13.84 29.23 5.07
N MET A 403 13.95 30.25 4.23
CA MET A 403 12.79 30.95 3.68
C MET A 403 12.12 30.08 2.60
N ASN A 404 11.32 29.10 3.02
CA ASN A 404 10.62 28.15 2.15
C ASN A 404 11.54 27.34 1.19
N PRO A 405 12.54 26.61 1.69
CA PRO A 405 13.41 25.79 0.84
C PRO A 405 12.63 24.66 0.16
N ASP A 406 13.06 24.26 -1.02
CA ASP A 406 12.56 23.09 -1.71
C ASP A 406 12.85 21.81 -0.93
N VAL A 407 11.95 20.83 -0.99
CA VAL A 407 12.07 19.59 -0.21
C VAL A 407 11.94 18.35 -1.10
N LEU A 408 12.93 17.47 -0.96
CA LEU A 408 12.99 16.15 -1.59
C LEU A 408 13.10 15.05 -0.53
N PHE A 409 12.12 14.17 -0.47
CA PHE A 409 12.16 12.97 0.35
C PHE A 409 12.63 11.79 -0.49
N MET A 410 13.45 10.90 0.07
CA MET A 410 13.84 9.65 -0.59
C MET A 410 13.34 8.46 0.20
N THR A 411 12.97 7.40 -0.51
CA THR A 411 12.64 6.12 0.12
C THR A 411 13.09 4.94 -0.73
N ALA A 412 13.58 3.90 -0.05
CA ALA A 412 13.90 2.63 -0.67
C ALA A 412 12.71 1.68 -0.78
N THR A 413 11.65 1.88 0.00
CA THR A 413 10.44 1.04 -0.08
C THR A 413 9.66 1.39 -1.35
N PRO A 414 9.53 0.46 -2.31
CA PRO A 414 8.65 0.66 -3.42
C PRO A 414 7.21 0.57 -2.89
N ILE A 415 6.49 1.68 -2.88
CA ILE A 415 5.04 1.76 -2.66
C ILE A 415 4.39 1.93 -4.03
N PRO A 416 3.30 1.21 -4.36
CA PRO A 416 2.61 1.43 -5.62
C PRO A 416 2.31 2.92 -5.81
N ARG A 417 2.63 3.47 -6.98
CA ARG A 417 2.60 4.93 -7.25
C ARG A 417 1.32 5.57 -6.76
N THR A 418 0.20 4.96 -7.09
CA THR A 418 -1.12 5.51 -6.84
C THR A 418 -1.50 5.40 -5.35
N LEU A 419 -0.96 4.42 -4.61
CA LEU A 419 -1.03 4.41 -3.15
C LEU A 419 -0.13 5.47 -2.52
N ALA A 420 1.07 5.69 -3.04
CA ALA A 420 1.94 6.75 -2.53
C ALA A 420 1.27 8.12 -2.71
N ILE A 421 0.66 8.38 -3.86
CA ILE A 421 -0.09 9.61 -4.13
C ILE A 421 -1.36 9.71 -3.27
N THR A 422 -2.03 8.59 -2.96
CA THR A 422 -3.25 8.62 -2.13
C THR A 422 -2.93 8.78 -0.65
N ALA A 423 -1.92 8.07 -0.15
CA ALA A 423 -1.48 8.09 1.25
C ALA A 423 -0.67 9.33 1.61
N PHE A 424 0.09 9.86 0.66
CA PHE A 424 0.96 11.01 0.87
C PHE A 424 0.55 12.23 0.03
N GLY A 425 -0.73 12.34 -0.33
CA GLY A 425 -1.27 13.20 -1.40
C GLY A 425 -0.92 14.69 -1.43
N GLU A 426 -0.16 15.18 -0.47
CA GLU A 426 0.52 16.47 -0.50
C GLU A 426 1.84 16.49 -1.31
N MET A 427 2.40 15.33 -1.66
CA MET A 427 3.72 15.20 -2.31
C MET A 427 3.62 14.78 -3.79
N ASP A 428 4.44 15.41 -4.63
CA ASP A 428 4.72 14.93 -5.99
C ASP A 428 5.56 13.66 -5.94
N VAL A 429 5.18 12.61 -6.66
CA VAL A 429 5.91 11.33 -6.63
C VAL A 429 6.69 11.12 -7.92
N SER A 430 8.01 11.00 -7.78
CA SER A 430 8.94 10.57 -8.84
C SER A 430 9.38 9.14 -8.61
N ILE A 431 9.31 8.31 -9.64
CA ILE A 431 9.70 6.90 -9.57
C ILE A 431 10.91 6.64 -10.45
N ILE A 432 11.92 5.95 -9.91
CA ILE A 432 13.00 5.30 -10.66
C ILE A 432 12.68 3.81 -10.75
N ASP A 433 12.14 3.42 -11.90
CA ASP A 433 11.68 2.07 -12.26
C ASP A 433 12.72 1.28 -13.09
N GLU A 434 13.89 1.87 -13.36
CA GLU A 434 14.99 1.23 -14.08
C GLU A 434 16.21 1.03 -13.16
N MET A 435 16.84 -0.13 -13.24
CA MET A 435 18.10 -0.41 -12.56
C MET A 435 19.30 0.00 -13.43
N PRO A 436 20.40 0.48 -12.83
CA PRO A 436 21.64 0.77 -13.56
C PRO A 436 22.19 -0.47 -14.30
N ALA A 437 22.80 -0.25 -15.47
CA ALA A 437 23.41 -1.32 -16.25
C ALA A 437 24.58 -2.00 -15.51
N GLY A 438 24.73 -3.32 -15.70
CA GLY A 438 25.83 -4.10 -15.12
C GLY A 438 25.57 -4.73 -13.76
N ARG A 439 24.41 -4.47 -13.14
CA ARG A 439 24.01 -5.14 -11.89
C ARG A 439 23.48 -6.55 -12.18
N LYS A 440 24.03 -7.54 -11.48
CA LYS A 440 23.54 -8.93 -11.54
C LYS A 440 22.29 -9.08 -10.68
N GLU A 441 21.35 -9.87 -11.17
CA GLU A 441 20.16 -10.24 -10.39
C GLU A 441 20.54 -11.12 -9.20
N ILE A 442 19.81 -11.00 -8.11
CA ILE A 442 20.05 -11.78 -6.90
C ILE A 442 19.34 -13.12 -7.05
N GLU A 443 20.11 -14.21 -6.99
CA GLU A 443 19.54 -15.56 -7.03
C GLU A 443 18.83 -15.83 -5.70
N THR A 444 17.50 -15.85 -5.74
CA THR A 444 16.66 -16.01 -4.55
C THR A 444 16.08 -17.42 -4.50
N HIS A 445 16.35 -18.14 -3.40
CA HIS A 445 15.87 -19.51 -3.22
C HIS A 445 15.09 -19.64 -1.93
N TRP A 446 13.92 -20.28 -2.00
CA TRP A 446 13.17 -20.71 -0.82
C TRP A 446 13.49 -22.17 -0.51
N VAL A 447 13.91 -22.40 0.73
CA VAL A 447 14.31 -23.72 1.25
C VAL A 447 13.72 -23.95 2.64
N LYS A 448 13.58 -25.22 3.01
CA LYS A 448 13.12 -25.62 4.34
C LYS A 448 14.28 -25.76 5.32
N LYS A 449 13.97 -25.77 6.61
CA LYS A 449 14.96 -25.82 7.71
C LYS A 449 15.85 -27.05 7.67
N GLU A 450 15.39 -28.17 7.11
CA GLU A 450 16.19 -29.41 7.02
C GLU A 450 17.41 -29.26 6.09
N LEU A 451 17.39 -28.28 5.17
CA LEU A 451 18.50 -28.01 4.25
C LEU A 451 19.54 -27.04 4.83
N PHE A 452 19.43 -26.67 6.11
CA PHE A 452 20.31 -25.69 6.75
C PHE A 452 21.80 -26.00 6.58
N ASP A 453 22.21 -27.25 6.78
CA ASP A 453 23.61 -27.67 6.62
C ASP A 453 24.15 -27.46 5.20
N GLN A 454 23.30 -27.57 4.18
CA GLN A 454 23.69 -27.32 2.79
C GLN A 454 23.87 -25.82 2.53
N ILE A 455 23.03 -24.98 3.13
CA ILE A 455 23.15 -23.52 3.06
C ILE A 455 24.46 -23.06 3.69
N ILE A 456 24.82 -23.62 4.85
CA ILE A 456 26.10 -23.31 5.51
C ILE A 456 27.28 -23.71 4.62
N LYS A 457 27.26 -24.90 4.00
CA LYS A 457 28.32 -25.30 3.05
C LYS A 457 28.44 -24.31 1.89
N ARG A 458 27.33 -23.83 1.35
CA ARG A 458 27.33 -22.81 0.29
C ARG A 458 27.86 -21.47 0.78
N MET A 459 27.46 -21.03 1.97
CA MET A 459 27.96 -19.81 2.61
C MET A 459 29.48 -19.87 2.78
N VAL A 460 30.03 -21.01 3.22
CA VAL A 460 31.49 -21.20 3.36
C VAL A 460 32.24 -20.96 2.05
N VAL A 461 31.68 -21.36 0.89
CA VAL A 461 32.31 -21.10 -0.41
C VAL A 461 32.45 -19.60 -0.68
N GLU A 462 31.42 -18.81 -0.33
CA GLU A 462 31.48 -17.35 -0.46
C GLU A 462 32.47 -16.73 0.52
N LEU A 463 32.48 -17.19 1.78
CA LEU A 463 33.43 -16.71 2.79
C LEU A 463 34.89 -17.07 2.43
N GLN A 464 35.13 -18.23 1.81
CA GLN A 464 36.46 -18.62 1.31
C GLN A 464 36.95 -17.73 0.17
N ALA A 465 36.03 -17.18 -0.62
CA ALA A 465 36.32 -16.19 -1.66
C ALA A 465 36.59 -14.77 -1.08
N GLY A 466 36.66 -14.62 0.25
CA GLY A 466 36.90 -13.35 0.94
C GLY A 466 35.65 -12.48 1.08
N ARG A 467 34.46 -13.04 0.85
CA ARG A 467 33.18 -12.33 0.87
C ARG A 467 32.50 -12.43 2.22
N GLN A 468 31.41 -11.70 2.40
CA GLN A 468 30.69 -11.59 3.67
C GLN A 468 29.23 -12.02 3.54
N ALA A 469 28.64 -12.40 4.68
CA ALA A 469 27.28 -12.92 4.73
C ALA A 469 26.41 -12.23 5.80
N TYR A 470 25.14 -12.00 5.46
CA TYR A 470 24.09 -11.59 6.39
C TYR A 470 23.25 -12.79 6.81
N VAL A 471 22.90 -12.85 8.08
CA VAL A 471 21.95 -13.84 8.63
C VAL A 471 20.89 -13.09 9.43
N ILE A 472 19.65 -13.08 8.94
CA ILE A 472 18.56 -12.28 9.49
C ILE A 472 17.56 -13.15 10.22
N CYS A 473 17.23 -12.77 11.46
CA CYS A 473 16.23 -13.43 12.30
C CYS A 473 14.98 -12.52 12.46
N PRO A 474 13.76 -13.06 12.43
CA PRO A 474 12.55 -12.27 12.62
C PRO A 474 12.40 -11.77 14.05
N LEU A 475 11.68 -10.66 14.18
CA LEU A 475 11.08 -10.23 15.44
C LEU A 475 9.79 -11.01 15.67
N ILE A 476 9.52 -11.40 16.91
CA ILE A 476 8.29 -12.01 17.39
C ILE A 476 7.51 -10.92 18.14
N GLU A 477 6.43 -10.46 17.51
CA GLU A 477 5.60 -9.33 17.96
C GLU A 477 5.07 -9.44 19.41
N GLU A 478 5.07 -10.63 20.01
CA GLU A 478 4.53 -10.87 21.35
C GLU A 478 5.54 -10.68 22.50
N SER A 479 6.86 -10.58 22.24
CA SER A 479 7.82 -10.15 23.29
C SER A 479 9.25 -9.87 22.79
N ASP A 480 9.76 -8.66 23.06
CA ASP A 480 11.16 -8.27 22.83
C ASP A 480 12.22 -9.22 23.47
N LYS A 481 11.81 -10.04 24.45
CA LYS A 481 12.70 -11.02 25.11
C LYS A 481 12.96 -12.25 24.26
N LEU A 482 11.96 -12.76 23.53
CA LEU A 482 12.12 -13.92 22.65
C LEU A 482 12.96 -13.55 21.40
N ASP A 483 12.89 -12.30 20.95
CA ASP A 483 13.60 -11.82 19.74
C ASP A 483 15.11 -11.85 19.87
N VAL A 484 15.60 -11.37 21.02
CA VAL A 484 17.02 -11.40 21.34
C VAL A 484 17.48 -12.84 21.50
N GLN A 485 16.65 -13.73 22.06
CA GLN A 485 17.00 -15.13 22.24
C GLN A 485 17.22 -15.84 20.90
N ASN A 486 16.32 -15.67 19.92
CA ASN A 486 16.50 -16.29 18.60
C ASN A 486 17.77 -15.83 17.89
N ALA A 487 18.06 -14.52 17.89
CA ALA A 487 19.27 -13.99 17.25
C ALA A 487 20.55 -14.45 17.98
N VAL A 488 20.51 -14.52 19.32
CA VAL A 488 21.62 -15.02 20.14
C VAL A 488 21.85 -16.52 19.91
N GLU A 489 20.80 -17.33 19.84
CA GLU A 489 20.91 -18.77 19.57
C GLU A 489 21.55 -19.05 18.20
N VAL A 490 21.09 -18.33 17.16
CA VAL A 490 21.69 -18.44 15.81
C VAL A 490 23.14 -17.94 15.82
N TYR A 491 23.43 -16.87 16.55
CA TYR A 491 24.80 -16.38 16.72
C TYR A 491 25.71 -17.39 17.41
N GLU A 492 25.27 -18.03 18.49
CA GLU A 492 26.03 -19.06 19.20
C GLU A 492 26.26 -20.28 18.31
N GLN A 493 25.22 -20.71 17.58
CA GLN A 493 25.30 -21.81 16.63
C GLN A 493 26.33 -21.53 15.53
N LEU A 494 26.26 -20.37 14.87
CA LEU A 494 27.19 -20.00 13.80
C LEU A 494 28.60 -19.73 14.32
N SER A 495 28.74 -19.16 15.52
CA SER A 495 30.04 -18.95 16.17
C SER A 495 30.73 -20.27 16.51
N SER A 496 29.95 -21.29 16.88
CA SER A 496 30.45 -22.65 17.08
C SER A 496 30.88 -23.29 15.76
N ILE A 497 30.06 -23.18 14.70
CA ILE A 497 30.35 -23.76 13.38
C ILE A 497 31.59 -23.11 12.72
N PHE A 498 31.69 -21.79 12.78
CA PHE A 498 32.77 -21.02 12.16
C PHE A 498 33.97 -20.77 13.06
N HIS A 499 34.00 -21.43 14.23
CA HIS A 499 35.04 -21.27 15.24
C HIS A 499 36.44 -21.29 14.61
N GLN A 500 37.26 -20.30 14.95
CA GLN A 500 38.64 -20.08 14.46
C GLN A 500 38.81 -19.79 12.96
N LYS A 501 37.75 -19.82 12.15
CA LYS A 501 37.83 -19.56 10.70
C LYS A 501 37.29 -18.20 10.29
N TYR A 502 36.15 -17.81 10.84
CA TYR A 502 35.49 -16.54 10.53
C TYR A 502 34.96 -15.90 11.81
N LYS A 503 34.98 -14.57 11.86
CA LYS A 503 34.35 -13.81 12.94
C LYS A 503 32.87 -13.61 12.63
N VAL A 504 32.04 -13.95 13.59
CA VAL A 504 30.60 -13.72 13.56
C VAL A 504 30.30 -12.52 14.46
N GLY A 505 29.47 -11.59 13.99
CA GLY A 505 28.95 -10.46 14.77
C GLY A 505 27.46 -10.64 15.07
N LEU A 506 26.99 -9.99 16.13
CA LEU A 506 25.58 -9.97 16.54
C LEU A 506 25.08 -8.53 16.60
N MET A 507 23.92 -8.27 15.99
CA MET A 507 23.22 -7.00 16.10
C MET A 507 21.73 -7.20 16.39
N HIS A 508 21.20 -6.49 17.39
CA HIS A 508 19.77 -6.57 17.72
C HIS A 508 19.23 -5.24 18.26
N GLY A 509 17.90 -5.12 18.33
CA GLY A 509 17.19 -3.88 18.69
C GLY A 509 17.62 -3.26 20.02
N ARG A 510 18.01 -4.08 21.01
CA ARG A 510 18.41 -3.64 22.35
C ARG A 510 19.80 -3.03 22.46
N LEU A 511 20.67 -3.19 21.46
CA LEU A 511 21.98 -2.56 21.49
C LEU A 511 21.82 -1.04 21.46
N HIS A 512 22.69 -0.33 22.19
CA HIS A 512 22.78 1.12 22.10
C HIS A 512 23.20 1.52 20.68
N SER A 513 22.81 2.71 20.23
CA SER A 513 23.12 3.18 18.87
C SER A 513 24.63 3.16 18.57
N SER A 514 25.46 3.51 19.55
CA SER A 514 26.93 3.45 19.41
C SER A 514 27.44 2.02 19.17
N GLU A 515 26.91 1.03 19.89
CA GLU A 515 27.29 -0.38 19.72
C GLU A 515 26.85 -0.92 18.36
N LYS A 516 25.65 -0.54 17.89
CA LYS A 516 25.18 -0.88 16.54
C LYS A 516 26.10 -0.31 15.47
N ASP A 517 26.51 0.95 15.62
CA ASP A 517 27.40 1.59 14.68
C ASP A 517 28.80 0.94 14.68
N GLU A 518 29.32 0.55 15.86
CA GLU A 518 30.59 -0.19 15.98
C GLU A 518 30.55 -1.55 15.28
N VAL A 519 29.51 -2.36 15.52
CA VAL A 519 29.35 -3.67 14.87
C VAL A 519 29.20 -3.53 13.36
N MET A 520 28.42 -2.54 12.91
CA MET A 520 28.23 -2.29 11.48
C MET A 520 29.50 -1.77 10.80
N ARG A 521 30.32 -0.97 11.48
CA ARG A 521 31.65 -0.56 10.98
C ARG A 521 32.58 -1.75 10.87
N ALA A 522 32.70 -2.58 11.91
CA ALA A 522 33.51 -3.79 11.89
C ALA A 522 33.07 -4.76 10.76
N PHE A 523 31.78 -4.84 10.48
CA PHE A 523 31.27 -5.58 9.33
C PHE A 523 31.61 -4.89 8.01
N SER A 524 31.38 -3.58 7.86
CA SER A 524 31.71 -2.85 6.63
C SER A 524 33.20 -2.92 6.26
N ASP A 525 34.09 -2.89 7.26
CA ASP A 525 35.55 -2.93 7.10
C ASP A 525 36.09 -4.35 6.87
N GLY A 526 35.21 -5.36 6.90
CA GLY A 526 35.58 -6.75 6.66
C GLY A 526 36.19 -7.47 7.87
N GLU A 527 36.24 -6.83 9.05
CA GLU A 527 36.72 -7.47 10.28
C GLU A 527 35.79 -8.60 10.73
N VAL A 528 34.49 -8.42 10.55
CA VAL A 528 33.44 -9.43 10.76
C VAL A 528 32.99 -9.97 9.41
N GLN A 529 33.02 -11.29 9.22
CA GLN A 529 32.64 -11.89 7.93
C GLN A 529 31.17 -12.33 7.88
N VAL A 530 30.57 -12.64 9.03
CA VAL A 530 29.16 -13.03 9.12
C VAL A 530 28.44 -12.16 10.14
N LEU A 531 27.39 -11.44 9.73
CA LEU A 531 26.57 -10.63 10.64
C LEU A 531 25.22 -11.30 10.89
N VAL A 532 25.00 -11.72 12.13
CA VAL A 532 23.70 -12.18 12.62
C VAL A 532 22.93 -10.97 13.14
N SER A 533 21.73 -10.73 12.62
CA SER A 533 20.93 -9.60 13.09
C SER A 533 19.43 -9.85 13.04
N THR A 534 18.68 -9.08 13.83
CA THR A 534 17.25 -8.87 13.57
C THR A 534 17.02 -7.87 12.43
N THR A 535 15.78 -7.44 12.20
CA THR A 535 15.37 -6.42 11.21
C THR A 535 16.11 -5.08 11.30
N VAL A 536 16.93 -4.85 12.33
CA VAL A 536 17.70 -3.62 12.53
C VAL A 536 18.71 -3.33 11.40
N VAL A 537 19.16 -4.34 10.64
CA VAL A 537 19.99 -4.15 9.42
C VAL A 537 19.26 -3.35 8.32
N GLU A 538 17.95 -3.14 8.43
CA GLU A 538 17.17 -2.32 7.50
C GLU A 538 17.76 -0.91 7.27
N VAL A 539 18.63 -0.40 8.13
CA VAL A 539 19.18 0.96 7.98
C VAL A 539 20.40 0.99 7.05
N GLY A 540 20.14 1.05 5.76
CA GLY A 540 20.92 1.81 4.77
C GLY A 540 22.36 1.43 4.41
N VAL A 541 23.14 0.78 5.27
CA VAL A 541 24.58 0.60 5.07
C VAL A 541 24.88 -0.21 3.80
N ASN A 542 25.69 0.37 2.92
CA ASN A 542 26.22 -0.31 1.74
C ASN A 542 27.45 -1.14 2.11
N VAL A 543 27.39 -2.47 1.92
CA VAL A 543 28.55 -3.37 2.07
C VAL A 543 28.72 -4.14 0.75
N PRO A 544 29.53 -3.64 -0.21
CA PRO A 544 29.65 -4.25 -1.54
C PRO A 544 30.16 -5.69 -1.53
N ASN A 545 30.95 -6.06 -0.52
CA ASN A 545 31.55 -7.38 -0.35
C ASN A 545 30.58 -8.42 0.27
N ALA A 546 29.38 -8.00 0.70
CA ALA A 546 28.35 -8.90 1.19
C ALA A 546 27.56 -9.51 0.01
N THR A 547 27.80 -10.79 -0.28
CA THR A 547 27.19 -11.49 -1.42
C THR A 547 26.18 -12.54 -1.01
N PHE A 548 26.14 -12.95 0.26
CA PHE A 548 25.28 -14.03 0.72
C PHE A 548 24.32 -13.55 1.81
N MET A 549 23.03 -13.83 1.66
CA MET A 549 22.01 -13.52 2.65
C MET A 549 21.20 -14.75 3.00
N VAL A 550 20.97 -14.97 4.30
CA VAL A 550 20.07 -15.98 4.83
C VAL A 550 19.02 -15.29 5.70
N ILE A 551 17.74 -15.55 5.44
CA ILE A 551 16.63 -15.02 6.24
C ILE A 551 15.91 -16.21 6.89
N TYR A 552 15.98 -16.30 8.22
CA TYR A 552 15.29 -17.32 9.01
C TYR A 552 13.82 -16.99 9.16
N ASP A 553 12.98 -18.03 9.23
CA ASP A 553 11.51 -17.94 9.37
C ASP A 553 10.94 -16.84 8.46
N ALA A 554 11.35 -16.86 7.18
CA ALA A 554 11.08 -15.80 6.22
C ALA A 554 9.57 -15.55 6.00
N GLU A 555 8.72 -16.55 6.28
CA GLU A 555 7.27 -16.43 6.23
C GLU A 555 6.69 -15.41 7.22
N ARG A 556 7.44 -15.05 8.26
CA ARG A 556 7.05 -14.05 9.28
C ARG A 556 7.23 -12.61 8.80
N PHE A 557 7.99 -12.39 7.73
CA PHE A 557 8.23 -11.06 7.19
C PHE A 557 7.21 -10.71 6.09
N GLY A 558 6.93 -9.42 5.94
CA GLY A 558 6.24 -8.90 4.75
C GLY A 558 7.09 -8.97 3.49
N LEU A 559 6.49 -8.99 2.31
CA LEU A 559 7.26 -8.96 1.05
C LEU A 559 8.12 -7.70 0.94
N ALA A 560 7.59 -6.54 1.35
CA ALA A 560 8.34 -5.29 1.32
C ALA A 560 9.60 -5.34 2.22
N GLN A 561 9.53 -6.02 3.37
CA GLN A 561 10.68 -6.20 4.27
C GLN A 561 11.68 -7.20 3.68
N LEU A 562 11.20 -8.34 3.18
CA LEU A 562 12.05 -9.34 2.52
C LEU A 562 12.80 -8.73 1.33
N HIS A 563 12.13 -7.89 0.54
CA HIS A 563 12.73 -7.17 -0.58
C HIS A 563 13.82 -6.20 -0.13
N GLN A 564 13.57 -5.40 0.90
CA GLN A 564 14.58 -4.50 1.46
C GLN A 564 15.80 -5.26 2.00
N LEU A 565 15.57 -6.36 2.71
CA LEU A 565 16.63 -7.24 3.21
C LEU A 565 17.43 -7.82 2.04
N ARG A 566 16.77 -8.42 1.05
CA ARG A 566 17.41 -8.93 -0.18
C ARG A 566 18.29 -7.85 -0.83
N GLY A 567 17.81 -6.61 -0.93
CA GLY A 567 18.56 -5.48 -1.50
C GLY A 567 19.82 -5.05 -0.73
N ARG A 568 20.09 -5.63 0.44
CA ARG A 568 21.34 -5.44 1.20
C ARG A 568 22.52 -6.22 0.62
N VAL A 569 22.26 -7.24 -0.19
CA VAL A 569 23.28 -7.95 -1.00
C VAL A 569 23.19 -7.55 -2.47
N GLY A 570 24.15 -7.97 -3.30
CA GLY A 570 24.14 -7.65 -4.74
C GLY A 570 24.46 -6.19 -5.04
N ARG A 571 25.36 -5.60 -4.27
CA ARG A 571 25.86 -4.22 -4.47
C ARG A 571 27.23 -4.14 -5.15
N GLY A 572 27.96 -5.26 -5.22
CA GLY A 572 29.18 -5.40 -6.01
C GLY A 572 28.95 -6.01 -7.39
N SER A 573 30.04 -6.32 -8.11
CA SER A 573 30.03 -6.99 -9.42
C SER A 573 29.81 -8.52 -9.33
N GLU A 574 29.87 -9.06 -8.13
CA GLU A 574 29.79 -10.49 -7.86
C GLU A 574 28.34 -10.99 -7.81
N GLN A 575 28.15 -12.25 -8.20
CA GLN A 575 26.85 -12.90 -8.08
C GLN A 575 26.46 -12.98 -6.59
N SER A 576 25.22 -12.61 -6.27
CA SER A 576 24.72 -12.62 -4.90
C SER A 576 23.54 -13.57 -4.74
N TYR A 577 23.40 -14.11 -3.54
CA TYR A 577 22.44 -15.16 -3.20
C TYR A 577 21.60 -14.73 -2.00
N CYS A 578 20.29 -14.93 -2.09
CA CYS A 578 19.35 -14.71 -0.99
C CYS A 578 18.57 -15.98 -0.70
N ILE A 579 18.74 -16.53 0.49
CA ILE A 579 18.14 -17.79 0.92
C ILE A 579 17.06 -17.52 1.94
N LEU A 580 15.82 -17.88 1.60
CA LEU A 580 14.65 -17.78 2.47
C LEU A 580 14.44 -19.13 3.16
N LEU A 581 14.76 -19.21 4.45
CA LEU A 581 14.51 -20.37 5.30
C LEU A 581 13.10 -20.27 5.87
N ALA A 582 12.15 -21.04 5.33
CA ALA A 582 10.75 -20.93 5.71
C ALA A 582 9.99 -22.26 5.56
N ASP A 583 9.04 -22.54 6.46
CA ASP A 583 8.08 -23.67 6.33
C ASP A 583 6.62 -23.17 6.53
N PRO A 584 6.11 -22.33 5.61
CA PRO A 584 4.78 -21.74 5.71
C PRO A 584 3.68 -22.80 5.70
N LYS A 585 2.78 -22.72 6.69
CA LYS A 585 1.62 -23.61 6.83
C LYS A 585 0.37 -23.10 6.09
N SER A 586 0.28 -21.81 5.82
CA SER A 586 -0.83 -21.18 5.10
C SER A 586 -0.54 -21.05 3.60
N GLU A 587 -1.59 -21.03 2.78
CA GLU A 587 -1.45 -20.79 1.33
C GLU A 587 -0.91 -19.39 1.05
N GLU A 588 -1.36 -18.36 1.77
CA GLU A 588 -0.80 -17.00 1.70
C GLU A 588 0.70 -16.96 1.97
N GLY A 589 1.18 -17.73 2.96
CA GLY A 589 2.60 -17.80 3.29
C GLY A 589 3.42 -18.45 2.18
N LYS A 590 2.86 -19.46 1.49
CA LYS A 590 3.51 -20.08 0.31
C LYS A 590 3.55 -19.11 -0.87
N GLU A 591 2.43 -18.45 -1.17
CA GLU A 591 2.34 -17.48 -2.25
C GLU A 591 3.31 -16.32 -2.06
N ARG A 592 3.50 -15.89 -0.81
CA ARG A 592 4.54 -14.92 -0.43
C ARG A 592 5.94 -15.39 -0.78
N MET A 593 6.34 -16.59 -0.36
CA MET A 593 7.67 -17.13 -0.65
C MET A 593 7.90 -17.33 -2.15
N THR A 594 6.91 -17.89 -2.85
CA THR A 594 6.94 -18.06 -4.31
C THR A 594 7.14 -16.72 -5.01
N SER A 595 6.36 -15.71 -4.65
CA SER A 595 6.46 -14.38 -5.25
C SER A 595 7.85 -13.75 -5.07
N MET A 596 8.46 -13.92 -3.89
CA MET A 596 9.81 -13.44 -3.61
C MET A 596 10.89 -14.14 -4.45
N THR A 597 10.67 -15.40 -4.85
CA THR A 597 11.58 -16.15 -5.74
C THR A 597 11.39 -15.87 -7.23
N GLU A 598 10.19 -15.46 -7.64
CA GLU A 598 9.84 -15.25 -9.06
C GLU A 598 10.28 -13.89 -9.62
N THR A 599 10.42 -12.88 -8.76
CA THR A 599 10.72 -11.52 -9.23
C THR A 599 11.71 -10.78 -8.35
N ASN A 600 12.62 -10.06 -9.01
CA ASN A 600 13.56 -9.14 -8.39
C ASN A 600 13.01 -7.70 -8.28
N ASP A 601 11.86 -7.43 -8.90
CA ASP A 601 11.27 -6.10 -8.98
C ASP A 601 10.48 -5.77 -7.70
N GLY A 602 10.99 -4.81 -6.93
CA GLY A 602 10.35 -4.37 -5.70
C GLY A 602 8.94 -3.81 -5.89
N PHE A 603 8.64 -3.17 -7.02
CA PHE A 603 7.30 -2.61 -7.27
C PHE A 603 6.27 -3.72 -7.44
N LYS A 604 6.60 -4.77 -8.20
CA LYS A 604 5.73 -5.95 -8.36
C LYS A 604 5.53 -6.69 -7.04
N LEU A 605 6.58 -6.78 -6.20
CA LEU A 605 6.47 -7.38 -4.88
C LEU A 605 5.57 -6.57 -3.94
N ALA A 606 5.65 -5.25 -3.99
CA ALA A 606 4.79 -4.38 -3.21
C ALA A 606 3.32 -4.44 -3.63
N GLU A 607 3.05 -4.54 -4.94
CA GLU A 607 1.70 -4.80 -5.47
C GLU A 607 1.16 -6.14 -4.95
N LYS A 608 1.94 -7.21 -5.06
CA LYS A 608 1.54 -8.53 -4.52
C LYS A 608 1.36 -8.53 -2.99
N ASP A 609 2.20 -7.81 -2.24
CA ASP A 609 2.07 -7.72 -0.76
C ASP A 609 0.75 -7.08 -0.37
N LEU A 610 0.36 -6.06 -1.13
CA LEU A 610 -0.87 -5.33 -0.94
C LEU A 610 -2.10 -6.18 -1.27
N GLU A 611 -2.05 -6.92 -2.38
CA GLU A 611 -3.09 -7.89 -2.75
C GLU A 611 -3.26 -8.99 -1.68
N LEU A 612 -2.15 -9.52 -1.17
CA LEU A 612 -2.15 -10.58 -0.14
C LEU A 612 -2.64 -10.09 1.24
N ARG A 613 -2.34 -8.85 1.62
CA ARG A 613 -2.75 -8.28 2.92
C ARG A 613 -4.17 -7.71 2.92
N GLY A 614 -4.66 -7.29 1.75
CA GLY A 614 -5.91 -6.53 1.63
C GLY A 614 -5.80 -5.09 2.17
N ALA A 615 -6.79 -4.25 1.85
CA ALA A 615 -6.77 -2.81 2.14
C ALA A 615 -6.74 -2.44 3.64
N GLY A 616 -7.14 -3.35 4.53
CA GLY A 616 -7.38 -3.06 5.96
C GLY A 616 -6.12 -2.95 6.84
N ASP A 617 -5.04 -3.67 6.51
CA ASP A 617 -3.86 -3.77 7.40
C ASP A 617 -2.71 -2.83 7.01
N PHE A 618 -2.59 -2.43 5.74
CA PHE A 618 -1.50 -1.52 5.32
C PHE A 618 -1.62 -0.13 5.94
N PHE A 619 -2.85 0.33 6.18
CA PHE A 619 -3.13 1.67 6.71
C PHE A 619 -3.28 1.72 8.23
N GLY A 620 -3.25 0.56 8.91
CA GLY A 620 -3.58 0.46 10.32
C GLY A 620 -5.00 0.95 10.61
N ARG A 621 -5.49 0.71 11.83
CA ARG A 621 -6.78 1.25 12.26
C ARG A 621 -6.76 2.78 12.15
N LYS A 622 -7.57 3.32 11.23
CA LYS A 622 -8.01 4.72 11.19
C LYS A 622 -6.85 5.72 11.23
N GLN A 623 -6.04 5.79 10.18
CA GLN A 623 -5.31 7.04 9.93
C GLN A 623 -6.32 8.14 9.63
N SER A 624 -6.23 9.24 10.37
CA SER A 624 -7.01 10.45 10.18
C SER A 624 -6.79 10.99 8.76
N GLY A 625 -7.85 10.98 7.95
CA GLY A 625 -7.87 11.68 6.65
C GLY A 625 -8.22 10.84 5.42
N MET A 626 -8.13 9.51 5.46
CA MET A 626 -8.59 8.70 4.32
C MET A 626 -10.12 8.58 4.30
N PRO A 627 -10.79 8.91 3.18
CA PRO A 627 -12.23 8.76 3.06
C PRO A 627 -12.63 7.28 3.04
N GLU A 628 -13.75 6.96 3.69
CA GLU A 628 -14.38 5.65 3.56
C GLU A 628 -15.05 5.57 2.18
N PHE A 629 -14.49 4.76 1.30
CA PHE A 629 -15.09 4.42 0.00
C PHE A 629 -16.25 3.43 0.22
N LYS A 630 -17.38 3.69 -0.42
CA LYS A 630 -18.59 2.86 -0.37
C LYS A 630 -18.47 1.61 -1.24
N MET A 631 -17.78 1.71 -2.38
CA MET A 631 -17.64 0.61 -3.35
C MET A 631 -16.20 0.36 -3.77
N ALA A 632 -15.42 1.43 -3.91
CA ALA A 632 -14.03 1.33 -4.36
C ALA A 632 -13.14 0.73 -3.28
N ASP A 633 -12.23 -0.13 -3.71
CA ASP A 633 -11.11 -0.59 -2.90
C ASP A 633 -9.82 -0.12 -3.58
N LEU A 634 -9.05 0.74 -2.91
CA LEU A 634 -7.83 1.33 -3.48
C LEU A 634 -6.79 0.30 -3.93
N VAL A 635 -6.80 -0.88 -3.31
CA VAL A 635 -5.91 -2.00 -3.63
C VAL A 635 -6.44 -2.74 -4.85
N HIS A 636 -7.66 -3.28 -4.74
CA HIS A 636 -8.22 -4.14 -5.79
C HIS A 636 -8.56 -3.37 -7.07
N ASP A 637 -8.92 -2.08 -6.95
CA ASP A 637 -9.32 -1.22 -8.04
C ASP A 637 -8.20 -0.24 -8.47
N TYR A 638 -6.93 -0.56 -8.18
CA TYR A 638 -5.75 0.27 -8.49
C TYR A 638 -5.72 0.81 -9.94
N ARG A 639 -6.07 -0.03 -10.93
CA ARG A 639 -6.10 0.40 -12.34
C ARG A 639 -7.16 1.47 -12.61
N ALA A 640 -8.31 1.38 -11.93
CA ALA A 640 -9.36 2.39 -12.03
C ALA A 640 -8.91 3.69 -11.34
N LEU A 641 -8.21 3.58 -10.21
CA LEU A 641 -7.63 4.72 -9.48
C LEU A 641 -6.63 5.51 -10.34
N GLU A 642 -5.73 4.82 -11.04
CA GLU A 642 -4.74 5.49 -11.90
C GLU A 642 -5.38 6.17 -13.10
N THR A 643 -6.41 5.53 -13.69
CA THR A 643 -7.20 6.14 -14.78
C THR A 643 -7.90 7.40 -14.29
N ALA A 644 -8.63 7.30 -13.17
CA ALA A 644 -9.32 8.41 -12.54
C ALA A 644 -8.38 9.58 -12.17
N ARG A 645 -7.13 9.28 -11.76
CA ARG A 645 -6.11 10.29 -11.50
C ARG A 645 -5.72 11.07 -12.74
N GLN A 646 -5.47 10.38 -13.86
CA GLN A 646 -5.10 11.02 -15.13
C GLN A 646 -6.24 11.90 -15.65
N ASP A 647 -7.48 11.43 -15.54
CA ASP A 647 -8.65 12.20 -15.92
C ASP A 647 -8.85 13.43 -15.02
N ALA A 648 -8.69 13.28 -13.70
CA ALA A 648 -8.76 14.40 -12.76
C ALA A 648 -7.69 15.47 -13.02
N GLU A 649 -6.45 15.05 -13.29
CA GLU A 649 -5.33 15.94 -13.63
C GLU A 649 -5.62 16.71 -14.93
N ARG A 650 -6.14 16.01 -15.96
CA ARG A 650 -6.58 16.63 -17.21
C ARG A 650 -7.73 17.60 -17.02
N PHE A 651 -8.71 17.27 -16.17
CA PHE A 651 -9.83 18.15 -15.89
C PHE A 651 -9.40 19.43 -15.19
N ILE A 652 -8.62 19.35 -14.11
CA ILE A 652 -8.24 20.54 -13.34
C ILE A 652 -7.29 21.47 -14.09
N SER A 653 -6.53 20.93 -15.04
CA SER A 653 -5.65 21.71 -15.93
C SER A 653 -6.37 22.31 -17.15
N SER A 654 -7.59 21.86 -17.47
CA SER A 654 -8.37 22.37 -18.59
C SER A 654 -9.36 23.45 -18.13
N ASP A 655 -9.40 24.58 -18.83
CA ASP A 655 -10.39 25.65 -18.59
C ASP A 655 -11.82 25.15 -18.83
N GLU A 656 -12.00 24.19 -19.75
CA GLU A 656 -13.29 23.61 -20.11
C GLU A 656 -13.98 22.95 -18.91
N PHE A 657 -13.22 22.36 -17.98
CA PHE A 657 -13.78 21.78 -16.76
C PHE A 657 -14.47 22.84 -15.90
N TRP A 658 -13.90 24.04 -15.86
CA TRP A 658 -14.37 25.17 -15.04
C TRP A 658 -15.48 25.96 -15.69
N THR A 659 -15.79 25.75 -16.98
CA THR A 659 -16.86 26.48 -17.69
C THR A 659 -17.99 25.58 -18.17
N SER A 660 -17.73 24.34 -18.59
CA SER A 660 -18.72 23.45 -19.23
C SER A 660 -19.88 23.07 -18.32
N ASP A 661 -21.09 22.92 -18.89
CA ASP A 661 -22.25 22.41 -18.16
C ASP A 661 -22.16 20.91 -17.88
N GLU A 662 -21.44 20.13 -18.72
CA GLU A 662 -21.29 18.67 -18.53
C GLU A 662 -20.52 18.31 -17.25
N THR A 663 -19.62 19.18 -16.80
CA THR A 663 -18.79 18.97 -15.60
C THR A 663 -19.40 19.60 -14.35
N LYS A 664 -20.60 20.20 -14.46
CA LYS A 664 -21.24 20.94 -13.37
C LYS A 664 -21.45 20.11 -12.11
N CYS A 665 -21.90 18.85 -12.22
CA CYS A 665 -22.05 18.00 -11.04
C CYS A 665 -20.70 17.78 -10.33
N LEU A 666 -19.63 17.50 -11.07
CA LEU A 666 -18.29 17.28 -10.50
C LEU A 666 -17.72 18.54 -9.84
N ARG A 667 -17.95 19.72 -10.43
CA ARG A 667 -17.60 21.01 -9.81
C ARG A 667 -18.38 21.26 -8.52
N ASN A 668 -19.70 21.05 -8.52
CA ASN A 668 -20.51 21.21 -7.31
C ASN A 668 -20.06 20.27 -6.18
N TYR A 669 -19.64 19.05 -6.54
CA TYR A 669 -19.03 18.12 -5.58
C TYR A 669 -17.73 18.69 -5.00
N LEU A 670 -16.83 19.20 -5.86
CA LEU A 670 -15.57 19.81 -5.44
C LEU A 670 -15.78 21.01 -4.49
N GLU A 671 -16.69 21.91 -4.84
CA GLU A 671 -17.04 23.08 -4.02
C GLU A 671 -17.57 22.65 -2.65
N LYS A 672 -18.54 21.72 -2.61
CA LYS A 672 -19.09 21.20 -1.35
C LYS A 672 -18.06 20.46 -0.49
N SER A 673 -17.00 19.92 -1.10
CA SER A 673 -15.97 19.17 -0.39
C SER A 673 -15.01 20.05 0.42
N GLY A 674 -15.08 21.38 0.26
CA GLY A 674 -14.17 22.36 0.88
C GLY A 674 -12.75 22.35 0.29
N ALA A 675 -12.51 21.57 -0.77
CA ALA A 675 -11.18 21.43 -1.38
C ALA A 675 -10.61 22.74 -1.95
N MET A 676 -11.49 23.69 -2.28
CA MET A 676 -11.13 25.00 -2.83
C MET A 676 -10.96 26.08 -1.76
N ASP A 677 -11.38 25.83 -0.51
CA ASP A 677 -11.36 26.82 0.57
C ASP A 677 -9.98 27.00 1.20
N GLY A 678 -9.00 26.16 0.83
CA GLY A 678 -7.62 26.27 1.27
C GLY A 678 -7.37 25.91 2.73
N GLU A 679 -8.38 25.49 3.49
CA GLU A 679 -8.21 25.06 4.87
C GLU A 679 -7.41 23.74 4.97
N ARG A 680 -6.57 23.65 6.00
CA ARG A 680 -5.79 22.44 6.29
C ARG A 680 -6.75 21.34 6.73
N ILE A 681 -6.79 20.26 5.96
CA ILE A 681 -7.25 18.96 6.45
C ILE A 681 -6.10 18.45 7.32
N ASP A 682 -6.06 18.88 8.58
CA ASP A 682 -5.21 18.29 9.63
C ASP A 682 -5.96 17.11 10.29
#